data_AF-A0A1J5E907-F1
#
_entry.id   AF-A0A1J5E907-F1
#
_cell.length_a   1.000
_cell.length_b   1.000
_cell.length_c   1.000
_cell.angle_alpha   90.00
_cell.angle_beta   90.00
_cell.angle_gamma   90.00
#
_symmetry.space_group_name_H-M   'P 1'
#
loop_
_entity.id
_entity.type
_entity.pdbx_description
1 polymer ?
#
loop_
_entity_poly.entity_id
_entity_poly.type
_entity_poly.pdbx_seq_one_letter_code
_entity_poly.pdbx_strand_id
1 'polypeptide(L)'
;MKLTTLTLAVILLCSCADPPKDRDAAIDVSNGDVQVCSGVECFRGVCVTRDGASSCLCEAGWNGASCDRCDVFFHDEGGSCIPDLPCSNTTCWHGQCVTGEEGDGCICDVGYAGDQCEVCATGYRSDGLVCLEDSLVTCAAAPCVEANKGVCLPDAETGHVCVCDPGTFDDGGTCVAVGGPCDPNPCSETLRLNCQLDASPAGYTCACNPGLVDNGGACVDDPCLSAVCDQPHRGTCVTLVPSFLCICDPGYIESGSDCVLDPNASPCNPNPCLELNKTVCTTVGNTAQCDCDAGFVDDGGACVLGCDAGTALCAAAHRSIDFLVSTNGFSAIVYDVNQNKAASFFEHLYRNWDDGVWTRDFLFDTYLGIRTSSTNQWLNTLPSEREETLEQTGIIHVVHRVGAFEVDTYVYAPFQLSRPALTLLGKVTNRGTATSDVSLYTLHNYHLGYTSVGDPVHPDALTEAMTYDAASHAYVEQGVGGMFLHQPLGVPTHYGATPDNPWVALNAGQNLADTQSTAVGDDRVAGFQKDFSLAPGEAGWFGVVSAFDAGGNQAALAADVAAAYSGMTADTALQAALDEWEAWRVAPPAGLSAVETQIWRQSEAVLRMGQVRETSDLSFGQILASLPPGNWNITWSRDMAYAVVGLVHSGHAAEAMAALEFVLKADSGGYEAGYTGVPYQVSITRYFGRGREETDFNADGPNIEYDGFGLYLWALGEYVRVTGDNSLVTSYWSVIRDQIASALVTLVDASTGLLEADSSIWEVHWNGQQKQFTYTALAAARGLCEAAAFATSQGDTANAATYLTAGQNLRDAVKNSCVDNTSVLASSLQELQAGTGYHDMATVEAFNWLLLDPTGTVATATFDMYESALRVATGRGYFRNDDGGAYDSQEWVFVDLRASIANRRAGRTATADALVDWVSAQALVNYNLIAELFDKNNSDCDGSIPMVGFGAGAYIIALHERENPSANAPFCGGW
;
A
#
# COMPACT_ATOMS: atom_id res chain seq x y z
N MET A 1 -37.39 -18.65 56.36
CA MET A 1 -38.60 -18.24 55.61
C MET A 1 -38.14 -17.65 54.27
N LYS A 2 -39.03 -17.10 53.41
CA LYS A 2 -38.76 -16.88 51.97
C LYS A 2 -38.74 -15.38 51.60
N LEU A 3 -38.18 -15.04 50.43
CA LEU A 3 -38.06 -13.70 49.79
C LEU A 3 -36.97 -12.78 50.40
N THR A 4 -36.27 -11.90 49.67
CA THR A 4 -36.36 -11.50 48.22
C THR A 4 -35.01 -11.07 47.61
N THR A 5 -34.99 -10.96 46.28
CA THR A 5 -34.04 -10.22 45.40
C THR A 5 -33.92 -8.72 45.74
N LEU A 6 -33.04 -7.89 45.16
CA LEU A 6 -32.22 -7.90 43.92
C LEU A 6 -30.83 -7.24 44.29
N THR A 7 -29.77 -7.08 43.49
CA THR A 7 -29.48 -7.11 42.03
C THR A 7 -28.01 -7.55 41.78
N LEU A 8 -27.44 -7.32 40.58
CA LEU A 8 -26.04 -7.58 40.20
C LEU A 8 -25.50 -6.39 39.38
N ALA A 9 -24.22 -6.04 39.58
CA ALA A 9 -23.41 -5.27 38.64
C ALA A 9 -21.94 -5.66 38.85
N VAL A 10 -21.29 -6.19 37.83
CA VAL A 10 -19.85 -6.54 37.83
C VAL A 10 -19.26 -5.92 36.57
N ILE A 11 -18.34 -4.98 36.76
CA ILE A 11 -17.43 -4.54 35.70
C ILE A 11 -16.27 -5.54 35.72
N LEU A 12 -15.99 -6.18 34.59
CA LEU A 12 -14.83 -7.05 34.42
C LEU A 12 -13.93 -6.39 33.38
N LEU A 13 -12.73 -5.99 33.81
CA LEU A 13 -11.66 -5.58 32.92
C LEU A 13 -10.94 -6.85 32.46
N CYS A 14 -10.85 -7.08 31.15
CA CYS A 14 -9.98 -8.10 30.59
C CYS A 14 -8.62 -7.49 30.31
N SER A 15 -7.66 -7.68 31.22
CA SER A 15 -6.24 -7.53 30.90
C SER A 15 -5.73 -8.85 30.32
N CYS A 16 -5.21 -8.82 29.09
CA CYS A 16 -4.35 -9.91 28.59
C CYS A 16 -3.13 -10.05 29.52
N ALA A 17 -2.61 -11.27 29.68
CA ALA A 17 -1.62 -11.57 30.72
C ALA A 17 -0.51 -12.49 30.21
N ASP A 18 0.74 -12.07 30.43
CA ASP A 18 1.94 -12.85 30.15
C ASP A 18 2.01 -14.14 30.99
N PRO A 19 2.60 -15.21 30.45
CA PRO A 19 3.15 -16.33 31.21
C PRO A 19 4.69 -16.26 31.28
N PRO A 20 5.29 -15.59 32.28
CA PRO A 20 6.74 -15.41 32.34
C PRO A 20 7.50 -16.56 33.01
N LYS A 21 8.72 -16.82 32.49
CA LYS A 21 9.88 -17.50 33.10
C LYS A 21 9.85 -19.03 33.26
N ASP A 22 10.88 -19.65 32.67
CA ASP A 22 11.71 -20.64 33.37
C ASP A 22 13.19 -20.44 32.99
N ARG A 23 14.12 -20.95 33.82
CA ARG A 23 15.60 -20.98 33.66
C ARG A 23 16.41 -19.69 33.93
N ASP A 24 16.40 -19.27 35.20
CA ASP A 24 17.62 -18.71 35.80
C ASP A 24 18.72 -19.80 35.86
N ALA A 25 19.83 -19.62 35.14
CA ALA A 25 21.01 -20.49 35.22
C ALA A 25 22.05 -19.93 36.21
N ALA A 26 21.72 -19.92 37.50
CA ALA A 26 22.62 -19.43 38.54
C ALA A 26 23.87 -20.32 38.70
N ILE A 27 25.06 -19.78 38.41
CA ILE A 27 26.34 -20.47 38.59
C ILE A 27 26.78 -20.37 40.07
N ASP A 28 26.70 -21.48 40.79
CA ASP A 28 27.30 -21.62 42.13
C ASP A 28 28.83 -21.78 42.00
N VAL A 29 29.58 -20.79 42.48
CA VAL A 29 31.04 -20.76 42.41
C VAL A 29 31.63 -21.17 43.77
N SER A 30 31.86 -22.48 43.95
CA SER A 30 32.65 -23.00 45.07
C SER A 30 33.68 -24.06 44.65
N ASN A 31 34.96 -23.77 44.95
CA ASN A 31 36.17 -24.59 44.74
C ASN A 31 36.63 -24.92 43.29
N GLY A 32 37.44 -24.04 42.72
CA GLY A 32 38.73 -24.45 42.12
C GLY A 32 38.86 -24.45 40.59
N ASP A 33 39.90 -23.74 40.11
CA ASP A 33 40.57 -23.90 38.80
C ASP A 33 39.73 -23.78 37.51
N VAL A 34 39.16 -22.60 37.29
CA VAL A 34 38.88 -22.06 35.94
C VAL A 34 39.35 -20.59 35.87
N GLN A 35 40.67 -20.35 35.84
CA GLN A 35 41.23 -18.99 35.71
C GLN A 35 41.45 -18.60 34.23
N VAL A 36 40.39 -18.66 33.44
CA VAL A 36 40.39 -18.27 32.02
C VAL A 36 40.33 -16.74 31.90
N CYS A 37 40.77 -16.16 30.77
CA CYS A 37 41.13 -14.73 30.64
C CYS A 37 42.30 -14.25 31.52
N SER A 38 43.08 -15.16 32.12
CA SER A 38 44.38 -14.81 32.72
C SER A 38 45.48 -14.73 31.65
N GLY A 39 45.81 -13.52 31.20
CA GLY A 39 46.93 -13.26 30.28
C GLY A 39 46.55 -13.02 28.82
N VAL A 40 45.26 -12.79 28.53
CA VAL A 40 44.82 -12.20 27.25
C VAL A 40 44.53 -10.72 27.50
N GLU A 41 45.26 -9.84 26.82
CA GLU A 41 44.99 -8.40 26.83
C GLU A 41 44.14 -8.04 25.61
N CYS A 42 43.01 -7.38 25.86
CA CYS A 42 42.13 -6.78 24.86
C CYS A 42 42.22 -5.25 25.04
N PHE A 43 42.56 -4.49 23.99
CA PHE A 43 42.81 -3.05 24.12
C PHE A 43 41.53 -2.19 24.05
N ARG A 44 40.54 -2.69 23.29
CA ARG A 44 39.23 -2.09 23.01
C ARG A 44 38.17 -3.19 22.89
N GLY A 45 37.90 -3.84 24.01
CA GLY A 45 37.08 -5.04 24.06
C GLY A 45 37.19 -5.80 25.37
N VAL A 46 36.32 -6.79 25.53
CA VAL A 46 36.20 -7.63 26.73
C VAL A 46 36.73 -9.03 26.42
N CYS A 47 37.58 -9.59 27.29
CA CYS A 47 37.95 -11.00 27.18
C CYS A 47 36.78 -11.89 27.58
N VAL A 48 36.38 -12.79 26.68
CA VAL A 48 35.31 -13.76 26.86
C VAL A 48 35.85 -15.19 26.84
N THR A 49 35.11 -16.11 27.43
CA THR A 49 35.44 -17.54 27.46
C THR A 49 34.35 -18.34 26.78
N ARG A 50 34.70 -19.13 25.76
CA ARG A 50 33.79 -20.05 25.07
C ARG A 50 34.49 -21.40 24.90
N ASP A 51 33.82 -22.48 25.30
CA ASP A 51 34.29 -23.88 25.21
C ASP A 51 35.71 -24.14 25.77
N GLY A 52 36.13 -23.33 26.76
CA GLY A 52 37.44 -23.41 27.40
C GLY A 52 38.56 -22.58 26.74
N ALA A 53 38.29 -21.92 25.61
CA ALA A 53 39.20 -20.97 24.98
C ALA A 53 38.93 -19.53 25.46
N SER A 54 39.98 -18.69 25.49
CA SER A 54 39.87 -17.23 25.67
C SER A 54 39.94 -16.53 24.31
N SER A 55 39.08 -15.53 24.09
CA SER A 55 39.16 -14.61 22.95
C SER A 55 38.70 -13.21 23.38
N CYS A 56 39.09 -12.19 22.64
CA CYS A 56 38.51 -10.85 22.81
C CYS A 56 37.20 -10.73 22.01
N LEU A 57 36.19 -10.08 22.61
CA LEU A 57 35.04 -9.51 21.92
C LEU A 57 35.27 -7.99 21.86
N CYS A 58 35.31 -7.41 20.67
CA CYS A 58 35.73 -6.02 20.48
C CYS A 58 34.58 -5.01 20.65
N GLU A 59 34.96 -3.78 21.00
CA GLU A 59 34.08 -2.61 20.93
C GLU A 59 33.76 -2.28 19.46
N ALA A 60 32.61 -1.65 19.19
CA ALA A 60 32.20 -1.33 17.82
C ALA A 60 33.26 -0.49 17.07
N GLY A 61 33.53 -0.84 15.82
CA GLY A 61 34.60 -0.24 15.00
C GLY A 61 36.01 -0.77 15.26
N TRP A 62 36.20 -1.73 16.19
CA TRP A 62 37.50 -2.35 16.48
C TRP A 62 37.54 -3.83 16.11
N ASN A 63 38.68 -4.30 15.59
CA ASN A 63 38.90 -5.69 15.16
C ASN A 63 40.33 -6.15 15.55
N GLY A 64 40.61 -7.44 15.38
CA GLY A 64 41.86 -8.11 15.71
C GLY A 64 41.75 -9.00 16.95
N ALA A 65 42.65 -9.98 17.05
CA ALA A 65 42.63 -10.98 18.12
C ALA A 65 42.80 -10.40 19.55
N SER A 66 43.29 -9.15 19.64
CA SER A 66 43.37 -8.33 20.86
C SER A 66 42.59 -7.01 20.78
N CYS A 67 41.75 -6.83 19.76
CA CYS A 67 41.10 -5.55 19.43
C CYS A 67 42.12 -4.40 19.32
N ASP A 68 43.16 -4.63 18.51
CA ASP A 68 44.38 -3.82 18.44
C ASP A 68 44.43 -2.88 17.22
N ARG A 69 43.37 -2.85 16.42
CA ARG A 69 43.19 -2.01 15.23
C ARG A 69 41.71 -1.72 14.97
N CYS A 70 41.44 -0.80 14.06
CA CYS A 70 40.09 -0.59 13.55
C CYS A 70 39.60 -1.76 12.68
N ASP A 71 38.29 -1.84 12.55
CA ASP A 71 37.62 -2.78 11.65
C ASP A 71 37.78 -2.37 10.18
N VAL A 72 37.33 -3.22 9.26
CA VAL A 72 37.16 -2.86 7.85
C VAL A 72 36.13 -1.74 7.77
N PHE A 73 36.37 -0.74 6.91
CA PHE A 73 35.60 0.52 6.80
C PHE A 73 35.71 1.47 8.01
N PHE A 74 36.77 1.36 8.82
CA PHE A 74 37.10 2.32 9.88
C PHE A 74 38.62 2.64 9.88
N HIS A 75 38.98 3.91 10.15
CA HIS A 75 40.37 4.32 10.37
C HIS A 75 40.59 4.91 11.77
N ASP A 76 41.85 4.88 12.24
CA ASP A 76 42.23 5.51 13.52
C ASP A 76 42.37 7.03 13.32
N GLU A 77 41.45 7.80 13.91
CA GLU A 77 41.64 9.23 14.16
C GLU A 77 41.89 9.47 15.65
N GLY A 78 43.17 9.50 16.03
CA GLY A 78 43.60 9.92 17.37
C GLY A 78 43.39 8.87 18.47
N GLY A 79 43.37 7.58 18.13
CA GLY A 79 43.12 6.48 19.06
C GLY A 79 41.65 6.10 19.23
N SER A 80 40.80 6.58 18.31
CA SER A 80 39.39 6.19 18.13
C SER A 80 39.18 5.73 16.69
N CYS A 81 38.42 4.66 16.48
CA CYS A 81 38.08 4.20 15.14
C CYS A 81 36.84 4.94 14.63
N ILE A 82 37.02 5.71 13.56
CA ILE A 82 35.98 6.51 12.91
C ILE A 82 35.56 5.80 11.62
N PRO A 83 34.24 5.73 11.29
CA PRO A 83 33.80 5.16 10.02
C PRO A 83 34.44 5.88 8.82
N ASP A 84 34.91 5.11 7.85
CA ASP A 84 35.30 5.63 6.55
C ASP A 84 34.05 6.02 5.77
N LEU A 85 33.70 7.32 5.78
CA LEU A 85 32.60 7.89 5.00
C LEU A 85 33.09 8.38 3.63
N PRO A 86 32.97 7.58 2.55
CA PRO A 86 33.21 8.07 1.18
C PRO A 86 32.24 9.20 0.81
N CYS A 87 32.53 9.93 -0.27
CA CYS A 87 31.66 10.96 -0.84
C CYS A 87 31.41 12.23 0.02
N SER A 88 31.99 12.35 1.22
CA SER A 88 31.81 13.50 2.13
C SER A 88 32.20 14.88 1.58
N ASN A 89 32.88 14.95 0.43
CA ASN A 89 33.27 16.20 -0.25
C ASN A 89 32.78 16.30 -1.71
N THR A 90 31.96 15.34 -2.18
CA THR A 90 31.57 15.22 -3.60
C THR A 90 30.06 15.35 -3.73
N THR A 91 29.59 16.58 -4.01
CA THR A 91 28.17 16.83 -4.28
C THR A 91 27.80 16.35 -5.68
N CYS A 92 26.85 15.42 -5.76
CA CYS A 92 26.12 15.07 -6.97
C CYS A 92 24.70 15.63 -6.84
N TRP A 93 24.22 16.40 -7.81
CA TRP A 93 22.92 17.09 -7.72
C TRP A 93 21.76 16.21 -8.20
N HIS A 94 21.98 15.48 -9.29
CA HIS A 94 21.04 14.55 -9.91
C HIS A 94 21.82 13.28 -10.32
N GLY A 95 22.29 12.55 -9.31
CA GLY A 95 23.12 11.36 -9.49
C GLY A 95 23.69 10.81 -8.20
N GLN A 96 24.20 9.58 -8.25
CA GLN A 96 24.83 8.89 -7.13
C GLN A 96 26.35 9.11 -7.14
N CYS A 97 26.94 9.42 -5.98
CA CYS A 97 28.39 9.45 -5.83
C CYS A 97 28.96 8.03 -5.74
N VAL A 98 30.07 7.78 -6.44
CA VAL A 98 30.77 6.49 -6.48
C VAL A 98 32.28 6.68 -6.33
N THR A 99 32.94 5.69 -5.72
CA THR A 99 34.40 5.66 -5.51
C THR A 99 35.09 4.83 -6.58
N GLY A 100 36.00 5.42 -7.36
CA GLY A 100 36.84 4.71 -8.33
C GLY A 100 38.33 4.69 -7.96
N GLU A 101 39.13 3.86 -8.66
CA GLU A 101 40.59 3.77 -8.44
C GLU A 101 41.35 5.10 -8.66
N GLU A 102 40.74 6.06 -9.38
CA GLU A 102 41.32 7.40 -9.62
C GLU A 102 40.68 8.53 -8.76
N GLY A 103 39.65 8.22 -7.95
CA GLY A 103 38.96 9.16 -7.05
C GLY A 103 37.44 9.03 -7.00
N ASP A 104 36.79 9.86 -6.19
CA ASP A 104 35.33 10.02 -6.11
C ASP A 104 34.78 10.72 -7.36
N GLY A 105 33.59 10.34 -7.82
CA GLY A 105 32.87 10.99 -8.92
C GLY A 105 31.38 10.67 -8.93
N CYS A 106 30.61 11.27 -9.83
CA CYS A 106 29.16 11.09 -9.91
C CYS A 106 28.73 10.20 -11.10
N ILE A 107 27.78 9.30 -10.87
CA ILE A 107 26.96 8.66 -11.92
C ILE A 107 25.64 9.41 -11.98
N CYS A 108 25.32 10.00 -13.13
CA CYS A 108 24.14 10.87 -13.27
C CYS A 108 22.86 10.11 -13.56
N ASP A 109 21.76 10.64 -13.02
CA ASP A 109 20.40 10.19 -13.29
C ASP A 109 20.04 10.40 -14.77
N VAL A 110 19.06 9.63 -15.27
CA VAL A 110 18.64 9.72 -16.67
C VAL A 110 18.16 11.13 -17.01
N GLY A 111 18.76 11.71 -18.05
CA GLY A 111 18.50 13.09 -18.48
C GLY A 111 19.49 14.13 -17.94
N TYR A 112 20.40 13.76 -17.03
CA TYR A 112 21.40 14.65 -16.44
C TYR A 112 22.84 14.28 -16.84
N ALA A 113 23.75 15.24 -16.74
CA ALA A 113 25.15 15.14 -17.09
C ALA A 113 25.97 16.25 -16.39
N GLY A 114 27.30 16.19 -16.53
CA GLY A 114 28.25 17.10 -15.85
C GLY A 114 29.02 16.38 -14.76
N ASP A 115 30.12 16.97 -14.30
CA ASP A 115 31.01 16.33 -13.31
C ASP A 115 30.35 16.22 -11.92
N GLN A 116 29.26 16.96 -11.68
CA GLN A 116 28.38 16.88 -10.50
C GLN A 116 26.91 16.60 -10.88
N CYS A 117 26.64 16.19 -12.13
CA CYS A 117 25.30 15.98 -12.67
C CYS A 117 24.43 17.25 -12.65
N GLU A 118 25.07 18.41 -12.90
CA GLU A 118 24.52 19.75 -12.74
C GLU A 118 23.93 20.37 -14.03
N VAL A 119 23.94 19.65 -15.16
CA VAL A 119 23.35 20.08 -16.44
C VAL A 119 22.53 18.96 -17.11
N CYS A 120 21.72 19.28 -18.11
CA CYS A 120 21.00 18.27 -18.88
C CYS A 120 21.91 17.50 -19.85
N ALA A 121 21.61 16.20 -20.01
CA ALA A 121 22.23 15.33 -20.99
C ALA A 121 21.90 15.74 -22.44
N THR A 122 22.69 15.25 -23.40
CA THR A 122 22.44 15.54 -24.82
C THR A 122 21.18 14.82 -25.29
N GLY A 123 20.17 15.58 -25.72
CA GLY A 123 18.82 15.08 -26.01
C GLY A 123 17.75 15.52 -24.98
N TYR A 124 18.18 16.19 -23.91
CA TYR A 124 17.32 16.70 -22.85
C TYR A 124 17.47 18.23 -22.73
N ARG A 125 16.39 18.92 -22.38
CA ARG A 125 16.34 20.38 -22.16
C ARG A 125 15.88 20.69 -20.73
N SER A 126 16.43 21.75 -20.15
CA SER A 126 16.03 22.24 -18.83
C SER A 126 14.67 22.92 -18.91
N ASP A 127 13.76 22.52 -18.02
CA ASP A 127 12.57 23.28 -17.64
C ASP A 127 12.55 23.43 -16.11
N GLY A 128 12.88 24.63 -15.62
CA GLY A 128 13.15 24.86 -14.20
C GLY A 128 14.34 24.02 -13.70
N LEU A 129 14.09 23.18 -12.70
CA LEU A 129 15.08 22.29 -12.06
C LEU A 129 15.12 20.87 -12.67
N VAL A 130 14.34 20.59 -13.73
CA VAL A 130 14.21 19.26 -14.30
C VAL A 130 14.69 19.23 -15.75
N CYS A 131 15.33 18.13 -16.15
CA CYS A 131 15.74 17.87 -17.52
C CYS A 131 14.73 16.96 -18.24
N LEU A 132 14.06 17.48 -19.28
CA LEU A 132 13.02 16.80 -20.03
C LEU A 132 13.51 16.40 -21.43
N GLU A 133 13.15 15.21 -21.91
CA GLU A 133 13.59 14.72 -23.23
C GLU A 133 12.95 15.51 -24.38
N ASP A 134 13.73 15.80 -25.44
CA ASP A 134 13.27 16.56 -26.61
C ASP A 134 12.29 15.78 -27.51
N SER A 135 12.04 14.49 -27.23
CA SER A 135 11.20 13.57 -27.99
C SER A 135 9.69 13.87 -27.93
N LEU A 136 9.19 14.37 -26.79
CA LEU A 136 7.76 14.46 -26.43
C LEU A 136 6.95 15.58 -27.15
N VAL A 137 7.37 16.01 -28.34
CA VAL A 137 6.81 17.19 -29.03
C VAL A 137 5.74 16.84 -30.09
N THR A 138 5.55 15.57 -30.46
CA THR A 138 4.73 15.20 -31.63
C THR A 138 3.22 15.37 -31.46
N CYS A 139 2.63 14.94 -30.33
CA CYS A 139 1.19 15.08 -30.08
C CYS A 139 0.77 16.47 -29.56
N ALA A 140 1.71 17.31 -29.07
CA ALA A 140 1.43 18.63 -28.49
C ALA A 140 0.80 19.64 -29.48
N ALA A 141 0.82 19.35 -30.79
CA ALA A 141 0.22 20.17 -31.83
C ALA A 141 -1.26 19.83 -32.15
N ALA A 142 -1.86 18.85 -31.44
CA ALA A 142 -3.17 18.27 -31.75
C ALA A 142 -3.35 17.88 -33.24
N PRO A 143 -2.46 17.03 -33.80
CA PRO A 143 -2.45 16.71 -35.23
C PRO A 143 -3.65 15.86 -35.69
N CYS A 144 -4.28 15.13 -34.78
CA CYS A 144 -5.40 14.23 -35.06
C CYS A 144 -6.71 15.02 -35.21
N VAL A 145 -7.01 15.39 -36.47
CA VAL A 145 -8.20 16.17 -36.87
C VAL A 145 -9.22 15.36 -37.69
N GLU A 146 -9.05 14.04 -37.75
CA GLU A 146 -10.02 13.12 -38.37
C GLU A 146 -11.21 12.89 -37.43
N ALA A 147 -12.43 12.85 -37.99
CA ALA A 147 -13.64 12.71 -37.19
C ALA A 147 -13.71 11.33 -36.52
N ASN A 148 -14.07 11.29 -35.24
CA ASN A 148 -14.07 10.10 -34.38
C ASN A 148 -12.67 9.44 -34.22
N LYS A 149 -11.59 10.21 -34.40
CA LYS A 149 -10.21 9.71 -34.44
C LYS A 149 -9.20 10.78 -33.95
N GLY A 150 -9.54 11.43 -32.84
CA GLY A 150 -8.78 12.51 -32.21
C GLY A 150 -7.69 12.06 -31.23
N VAL A 151 -7.70 10.80 -30.79
CA VAL A 151 -6.70 10.25 -29.86
C VAL A 151 -5.33 10.14 -30.56
N CYS A 152 -4.39 11.00 -30.18
CA CYS A 152 -3.00 10.98 -30.63
C CYS A 152 -2.14 10.11 -29.71
N LEU A 153 -1.50 9.08 -30.26
CA LEU A 153 -0.49 8.28 -29.59
C LEU A 153 0.88 8.53 -30.26
N PRO A 154 2.00 8.58 -29.51
CA PRO A 154 3.33 8.64 -30.11
C PRO A 154 3.64 7.32 -30.86
N ASP A 155 4.35 7.42 -31.98
CA ASP A 155 4.73 6.26 -32.81
C ASP A 155 6.19 6.37 -33.27
N ALA A 156 6.92 5.26 -33.27
CA ALA A 156 8.36 5.24 -33.49
C ALA A 156 8.79 5.33 -34.98
N GLU A 157 7.91 5.00 -35.94
CA GLU A 157 8.23 5.06 -37.37
C GLU A 157 7.68 6.33 -38.05
N THR A 158 6.58 6.88 -37.52
CA THR A 158 5.81 8.00 -38.10
C THR A 158 5.72 9.23 -37.18
N GLY A 159 6.20 9.13 -35.94
CA GLY A 159 6.20 10.19 -34.93
C GLY A 159 4.89 10.28 -34.13
N HIS A 160 3.76 9.93 -34.74
CA HIS A 160 2.45 9.81 -34.08
C HIS A 160 1.49 8.98 -34.93
N VAL A 161 0.56 8.29 -34.26
CA VAL A 161 -0.59 7.62 -34.87
C VAL A 161 -1.89 8.15 -34.25
N CYS A 162 -2.91 8.35 -35.08
CA CYS A 162 -4.25 8.74 -34.64
C CYS A 162 -5.15 7.50 -34.57
N VAL A 163 -5.70 7.19 -33.40
CA VAL A 163 -6.60 6.05 -33.17
C VAL A 163 -8.03 6.52 -32.90
N CYS A 164 -8.99 5.60 -32.99
CA CYS A 164 -10.41 5.90 -32.86
C CYS A 164 -10.78 6.41 -31.46
N ASP A 165 -11.73 7.35 -31.40
CA ASP A 165 -12.20 7.93 -30.15
C ASP A 165 -13.02 6.91 -29.33
N PRO A 166 -12.96 6.96 -27.98
CA PRO A 166 -13.67 6.02 -27.11
C PRO A 166 -15.17 5.92 -27.44
N GLY A 167 -15.64 4.68 -27.62
CA GLY A 167 -17.00 4.38 -28.10
C GLY A 167 -17.10 4.11 -29.61
N THR A 168 -15.98 4.18 -30.35
CA THR A 168 -15.90 3.76 -31.76
C THR A 168 -14.80 2.72 -32.00
N PHE A 169 -14.90 1.97 -33.10
CA PHE A 169 -13.91 0.98 -33.55
C PHE A 169 -13.54 1.20 -35.02
N ASP A 170 -12.37 0.72 -35.44
CA ASP A 170 -11.90 0.86 -36.83
C ASP A 170 -12.52 -0.21 -37.75
N ASP A 171 -13.34 0.22 -38.72
CA ASP A 171 -13.72 -0.57 -39.89
C ASP A 171 -13.02 -0.04 -41.15
N GLY A 172 -11.97 -0.74 -41.58
CA GLY A 172 -11.29 -0.50 -42.85
C GLY A 172 -10.54 0.83 -42.98
N GLY A 173 -10.14 1.44 -41.86
CA GLY A 173 -9.50 2.76 -41.73
C GLY A 173 -10.44 3.87 -41.24
N THR A 174 -11.71 3.54 -40.95
CA THR A 174 -12.78 4.50 -40.60
C THR A 174 -13.37 4.15 -39.24
N CYS A 175 -13.39 5.12 -38.31
CA CYS A 175 -13.91 4.92 -36.96
C CYS A 175 -15.45 4.99 -36.90
N VAL A 176 -16.09 3.88 -36.52
CA VAL A 176 -17.55 3.67 -36.53
C VAL A 176 -18.08 3.27 -35.15
N ALA A 177 -19.33 3.63 -34.84
CA ALA A 177 -19.97 3.39 -33.54
C ALA A 177 -20.65 2.00 -33.44
N VAL A 178 -21.14 1.65 -32.25
CA VAL A 178 -21.65 0.30 -31.91
C VAL A 178 -23.16 0.28 -31.62
N GLY A 179 -23.97 0.58 -32.63
CA GLY A 179 -25.10 -0.26 -33.03
C GLY A 179 -26.46 -0.06 -32.32
N GLY A 180 -27.44 0.45 -33.06
CA GLY A 180 -28.86 0.46 -32.68
C GLY A 180 -29.77 0.89 -33.84
N PRO A 181 -31.11 0.99 -33.66
CA PRO A 181 -32.00 1.51 -34.71
C PRO A 181 -31.70 2.94 -35.17
N CYS A 182 -30.92 3.69 -34.38
CA CYS A 182 -30.40 5.02 -34.69
C CYS A 182 -28.90 5.04 -35.06
N ASP A 183 -28.26 3.89 -35.27
CA ASP A 183 -26.84 3.80 -35.65
C ASP A 183 -26.60 2.67 -36.67
N PRO A 184 -26.26 2.98 -37.95
CA PRO A 184 -26.07 4.32 -38.50
C PRO A 184 -27.39 5.10 -38.57
N ASN A 185 -27.31 6.39 -38.27
CA ASN A 185 -28.48 7.27 -38.13
C ASN A 185 -29.32 7.34 -39.43
N PRO A 186 -30.58 6.89 -39.41
CA PRO A 186 -31.45 6.85 -40.60
C PRO A 186 -32.04 8.22 -40.98
N CYS A 187 -31.87 9.24 -40.14
CA CYS A 187 -32.49 10.55 -40.30
C CYS A 187 -31.67 11.43 -41.25
N SER A 188 -32.28 11.74 -42.41
CA SER A 188 -31.62 12.37 -43.56
C SER A 188 -32.35 13.61 -44.09
N GLU A 189 -33.38 14.09 -43.38
CA GLU A 189 -34.05 15.36 -43.71
C GLU A 189 -33.26 16.54 -43.15
N THR A 190 -33.08 17.59 -43.95
CA THR A 190 -32.39 18.81 -43.52
C THR A 190 -33.07 19.41 -42.28
N LEU A 191 -32.30 19.63 -41.22
CA LEU A 191 -32.74 20.07 -39.88
C LEU A 191 -33.48 18.99 -39.03
N ARG A 192 -33.68 17.77 -39.53
CA ARG A 192 -34.08 16.58 -38.74
C ARG A 192 -33.09 15.43 -38.93
N LEU A 193 -31.90 15.59 -38.33
CA LEU A 193 -30.83 14.58 -38.28
C LEU A 193 -30.72 13.92 -36.90
N ASN A 194 -31.60 14.24 -35.94
CA ASN A 194 -31.55 13.71 -34.58
C ASN A 194 -32.46 12.48 -34.46
N CYS A 195 -31.87 11.28 -34.43
CA CYS A 195 -32.64 10.04 -34.30
C CYS A 195 -32.92 9.72 -32.84
N GLN A 196 -34.19 9.53 -32.49
CA GLN A 196 -34.64 9.17 -31.15
C GLN A 196 -35.39 7.84 -31.18
N LEU A 197 -35.00 6.89 -30.34
CA LEU A 197 -35.66 5.59 -30.22
C LEU A 197 -37.10 5.77 -29.71
N ASP A 198 -38.04 5.04 -30.32
CA ASP A 198 -39.47 5.19 -30.02
C ASP A 198 -40.26 3.87 -30.17
N ALA A 199 -41.55 3.90 -29.85
CA ALA A 199 -42.46 2.75 -29.94
C ALA A 199 -43.14 2.58 -31.33
N SER A 200 -42.67 3.26 -32.38
CA SER A 200 -43.19 3.11 -33.73
C SER A 200 -42.82 1.74 -34.33
N PRO A 201 -43.47 1.32 -35.43
CA PRO A 201 -43.07 0.13 -36.18
C PRO A 201 -41.66 0.18 -36.79
N ALA A 202 -40.96 1.33 -36.73
CA ALA A 202 -39.57 1.49 -37.15
C ALA A 202 -38.58 1.44 -35.97
N GLY A 203 -39.05 1.61 -34.72
CA GLY A 203 -38.21 1.69 -33.52
C GLY A 203 -37.51 3.04 -33.33
N TYR A 204 -37.77 4.02 -34.19
CA TYR A 204 -37.22 5.38 -34.09
C TYR A 204 -38.12 6.45 -34.71
N THR A 205 -37.87 7.70 -34.31
CA THR A 205 -38.32 8.92 -34.98
C THR A 205 -37.14 9.83 -35.30
N CYS A 206 -37.34 10.76 -36.24
CA CYS A 206 -36.41 11.83 -36.53
C CYS A 206 -36.91 13.12 -35.90
N ALA A 207 -36.26 13.55 -34.82
CA ALA A 207 -36.48 14.84 -34.18
C ALA A 207 -35.71 15.96 -34.90
N CYS A 208 -36.04 17.20 -34.58
CA CYS A 208 -35.26 18.35 -35.01
C CYS A 208 -33.83 18.31 -34.42
N ASN A 209 -32.88 18.91 -35.14
CA ASN A 209 -31.49 19.03 -34.67
C ASN A 209 -31.42 19.75 -33.32
N PRO A 210 -30.43 19.44 -32.45
CA PRO A 210 -30.08 20.29 -31.32
C PRO A 210 -29.92 21.75 -31.79
N GLY A 211 -30.57 22.68 -31.09
CA GLY A 211 -30.78 24.05 -31.56
C GLY A 211 -32.23 24.38 -31.93
N LEU A 212 -33.05 23.38 -32.26
CA LEU A 212 -34.33 23.56 -32.95
C LEU A 212 -35.49 22.76 -32.35
N VAL A 213 -36.72 23.26 -32.52
CA VAL A 213 -37.99 22.60 -32.17
C VAL A 213 -38.94 22.50 -33.37
N ASP A 214 -39.85 21.53 -33.36
CA ASP A 214 -40.85 21.36 -34.42
C ASP A 214 -42.04 22.33 -34.23
N ASN A 215 -42.28 23.16 -35.25
CA ASN A 215 -43.43 24.04 -35.36
C ASN A 215 -44.27 23.66 -36.58
N GLY A 216 -45.23 22.74 -36.38
CA GLY A 216 -46.23 22.39 -37.39
C GLY A 216 -45.66 21.65 -38.61
N GLY A 217 -44.56 20.92 -38.45
CA GLY A 217 -43.86 20.20 -39.51
C GLY A 217 -42.61 20.90 -40.03
N ALA A 218 -42.19 22.03 -39.44
CA ALA A 218 -40.92 22.69 -39.76
C ALA A 218 -40.08 22.91 -38.49
N CYS A 219 -38.80 22.53 -38.54
CA CYS A 219 -37.85 22.83 -37.46
C CYS A 219 -37.43 24.30 -37.50
N VAL A 220 -37.52 24.97 -36.35
CA VAL A 220 -37.14 26.38 -36.15
C VAL A 220 -36.35 26.54 -34.86
N ASP A 221 -35.55 27.60 -34.76
CA ASP A 221 -34.70 27.87 -33.59
C ASP A 221 -35.49 27.78 -32.28
N ASP A 222 -34.95 27.07 -31.29
CA ASP A 222 -35.59 26.97 -29.98
C ASP A 222 -35.38 28.28 -29.19
N PRO A 223 -36.45 29.05 -28.93
CA PRO A 223 -36.34 30.29 -28.17
C PRO A 223 -35.87 30.07 -26.71
N CYS A 224 -35.95 28.85 -26.15
CA CYS A 224 -35.36 28.57 -24.84
C CYS A 224 -33.83 28.53 -24.81
N LEU A 225 -33.15 28.25 -25.93
CA LEU A 225 -31.68 28.26 -25.99
C LEU A 225 -31.07 29.67 -26.01
N SER A 226 -31.90 30.71 -26.13
CA SER A 226 -31.51 32.12 -25.94
C SER A 226 -32.36 32.84 -24.89
N ALA A 227 -33.13 32.08 -24.09
CA ALA A 227 -33.91 32.61 -22.99
C ALA A 227 -33.00 32.96 -21.80
N VAL A 228 -33.31 34.09 -21.15
CA VAL A 228 -32.74 34.44 -19.85
C VAL A 228 -33.86 34.29 -18.83
N CYS A 229 -33.82 33.17 -18.11
CA CYS A 229 -34.72 32.86 -17.00
C CYS A 229 -33.93 33.04 -15.68
N ASP A 230 -33.66 34.31 -15.32
CA ASP A 230 -32.75 34.72 -14.24
C ASP A 230 -33.46 35.12 -12.93
N GLN A 231 -34.78 34.97 -12.86
CA GLN A 231 -35.56 35.32 -11.67
C GLN A 231 -35.53 34.19 -10.62
N PRO A 232 -35.52 34.52 -9.32
CA PRO A 232 -35.50 33.52 -8.25
C PRO A 232 -36.62 32.49 -8.38
N HIS A 233 -36.24 31.20 -8.37
CA HIS A 233 -37.13 30.05 -8.50
C HIS A 233 -37.98 30.03 -9.78
N ARG A 234 -37.48 30.66 -10.84
CA ARG A 234 -38.09 30.75 -12.18
C ARG A 234 -37.05 30.51 -13.30
N GLY A 235 -36.17 29.52 -13.12
CA GLY A 235 -35.18 29.12 -14.13
C GLY A 235 -35.74 28.28 -15.27
N THR A 236 -36.85 27.57 -15.05
CA THR A 236 -37.42 26.58 -15.97
C THR A 236 -38.05 27.24 -17.20
N CYS A 237 -37.43 27.05 -18.36
CA CYS A 237 -37.93 27.57 -19.64
C CYS A 237 -38.89 26.60 -20.35
N VAL A 238 -40.01 27.11 -20.86
CA VAL A 238 -40.96 26.39 -21.71
C VAL A 238 -41.04 27.05 -23.09
N THR A 239 -40.75 26.27 -24.13
CA THR A 239 -40.78 26.71 -25.53
C THR A 239 -42.22 26.94 -26.02
N LEU A 240 -42.51 28.14 -26.51
CA LEU A 240 -43.82 28.59 -27.01
C LEU A 240 -43.66 29.32 -28.37
N VAL A 241 -43.17 28.60 -29.38
CA VAL A 241 -42.74 29.12 -30.69
C VAL A 241 -43.72 30.18 -31.25
N PRO A 242 -43.26 31.39 -31.62
CA PRO A 242 -41.88 31.86 -31.75
C PRO A 242 -41.31 32.56 -30.50
N SER A 243 -41.77 32.20 -29.30
CA SER A 243 -41.38 32.81 -28.02
C SER A 243 -41.11 31.75 -26.94
N PHE A 244 -40.71 32.16 -25.74
CA PHE A 244 -40.55 31.28 -24.59
C PHE A 244 -41.33 31.81 -23.38
N LEU A 245 -41.48 30.97 -22.35
CA LEU A 245 -42.04 31.33 -21.05
C LEU A 245 -41.18 30.73 -19.93
N CYS A 246 -40.59 31.58 -19.08
CA CYS A 246 -39.97 31.13 -17.83
C CYS A 246 -41.06 30.86 -16.79
N ILE A 247 -41.31 29.60 -16.48
CA ILE A 247 -42.23 29.17 -15.42
C ILE A 247 -41.48 29.00 -14.10
N CYS A 248 -42.21 28.84 -13.01
CA CYS A 248 -41.61 28.49 -11.72
C CYS A 248 -40.95 27.10 -11.75
N ASP A 249 -39.86 26.97 -11.02
CA ASP A 249 -39.09 25.73 -10.91
C ASP A 249 -39.86 24.62 -10.16
N PRO A 250 -39.52 23.33 -10.33
CA PRO A 250 -40.17 22.24 -9.62
C PRO A 250 -40.22 22.46 -8.10
N GLY A 251 -41.44 22.37 -7.55
CA GLY A 251 -41.74 22.67 -6.14
C GLY A 251 -42.24 24.11 -5.89
N TYR A 252 -42.20 24.99 -6.89
CA TYR A 252 -42.65 26.38 -6.78
C TYR A 252 -43.87 26.67 -7.66
N ILE A 253 -44.72 27.60 -7.23
CA ILE A 253 -45.95 28.04 -7.91
C ILE A 253 -46.00 29.56 -8.08
N GLU A 254 -46.77 29.98 -9.08
CA GLU A 254 -47.06 31.38 -9.38
C GLU A 254 -47.83 32.07 -8.24
N SER A 255 -47.24 33.10 -7.62
CA SER A 255 -47.89 33.95 -6.62
C SER A 255 -47.71 35.43 -6.95
N GLY A 256 -48.39 35.88 -8.01
CA GLY A 256 -48.35 37.26 -8.49
C GLY A 256 -47.37 37.41 -9.64
N SER A 257 -46.21 38.02 -9.38
CA SER A 257 -45.04 37.99 -10.27
C SER A 257 -44.01 36.93 -9.85
N ASP A 258 -44.12 36.44 -8.61
CA ASP A 258 -43.02 35.78 -7.92
C ASP A 258 -43.30 34.28 -7.79
N CYS A 259 -42.26 33.46 -7.88
CA CYS A 259 -42.34 32.02 -7.67
C CYS A 259 -42.11 31.70 -6.20
N VAL A 260 -43.15 31.19 -5.53
CA VAL A 260 -43.12 30.81 -4.11
C VAL A 260 -43.22 29.30 -3.97
N LEU A 261 -42.60 28.73 -2.94
CA LEU A 261 -42.70 27.29 -2.66
C LEU A 261 -44.18 26.89 -2.54
N ASP A 262 -44.58 25.81 -3.19
CA ASP A 262 -45.96 25.31 -3.12
C ASP A 262 -46.28 24.91 -1.66
N PRO A 263 -47.30 25.50 -1.01
CA PRO A 263 -47.70 25.08 0.33
C PRO A 263 -48.24 23.64 0.40
N ASN A 264 -48.36 22.95 -0.74
CA ASN A 264 -48.70 21.54 -0.89
C ASN A 264 -47.55 20.71 -1.50
N ALA A 265 -46.34 21.27 -1.62
CA ALA A 265 -45.17 20.53 -2.08
C ALA A 265 -44.94 19.28 -1.21
N SER A 266 -44.52 18.18 -1.84
CA SER A 266 -43.83 17.13 -1.10
C SER A 266 -42.55 17.72 -0.51
N PRO A 267 -42.13 17.31 0.71
CA PRO A 267 -40.80 17.62 1.23
C PRO A 267 -39.63 17.23 0.31
N CYS A 268 -39.87 16.35 -0.67
CA CYS A 268 -38.93 15.94 -1.71
C CYS A 268 -39.04 16.75 -3.03
N ASN A 269 -39.74 17.89 -3.06
CA ASN A 269 -39.88 18.72 -4.27
C ASN A 269 -39.78 20.23 -3.95
N PRO A 270 -38.66 20.92 -4.25
CA PRO A 270 -37.44 20.38 -4.87
C PRO A 270 -36.78 19.31 -3.97
N ASN A 271 -36.00 18.41 -4.58
CA ASN A 271 -35.32 17.36 -3.83
C ASN A 271 -34.24 17.96 -2.89
N PRO A 272 -34.34 17.80 -1.55
CA PRO A 272 -33.31 18.27 -0.63
C PRO A 272 -32.12 17.30 -0.51
N CYS A 273 -32.26 16.08 -1.00
CA CYS A 273 -31.25 15.03 -0.95
C CYS A 273 -30.27 15.24 -2.11
N LEU A 274 -29.21 16.00 -1.81
CA LEU A 274 -28.16 16.42 -2.74
C LEU A 274 -26.76 16.01 -2.26
N GLU A 275 -26.69 15.15 -1.23
CA GLU A 275 -25.45 14.59 -0.72
C GLU A 275 -24.97 13.46 -1.65
N LEU A 276 -23.65 13.29 -1.75
CA LEU A 276 -23.03 12.31 -2.65
C LEU A 276 -23.50 10.89 -2.30
N ASN A 277 -23.90 10.13 -3.31
CA ASN A 277 -24.47 8.78 -3.20
C ASN A 277 -25.76 8.69 -2.36
N LYS A 278 -26.42 9.83 -2.08
CA LYS A 278 -27.59 9.94 -1.18
C LYS A 278 -28.66 10.86 -1.76
N THR A 279 -29.06 10.62 -3.01
CA THR A 279 -30.01 11.46 -3.75
C THR A 279 -31.46 10.97 -3.69
N VAL A 280 -31.71 9.74 -3.24
CA VAL A 280 -33.05 9.15 -3.13
C VAL A 280 -33.83 9.81 -1.99
N CYS A 281 -34.85 10.61 -2.31
CA CYS A 281 -35.73 11.21 -1.31
C CYS A 281 -37.04 10.46 -1.15
N THR A 282 -37.35 10.05 0.09
CA THR A 282 -38.65 9.52 0.48
C THR A 282 -39.39 10.48 1.42
N THR A 283 -40.71 10.62 1.27
CA THR A 283 -41.52 11.45 2.19
C THR A 283 -41.99 10.62 3.37
N VAL A 284 -41.38 10.85 4.54
CA VAL A 284 -41.79 10.21 5.79
C VAL A 284 -42.59 11.19 6.63
N GLY A 285 -43.91 10.99 6.68
CA GLY A 285 -44.84 11.90 7.36
C GLY A 285 -44.94 13.24 6.63
N ASN A 286 -44.29 14.27 7.18
CA ASN A 286 -44.30 15.63 6.63
C ASN A 286 -42.87 16.21 6.46
N THR A 287 -41.88 15.33 6.45
CA THR A 287 -40.44 15.59 6.32
C THR A 287 -39.85 14.74 5.19
N ALA A 288 -38.76 15.23 4.59
CA ALA A 288 -37.94 14.43 3.70
C ALA A 288 -37.06 13.49 4.52
N GLN A 289 -36.86 12.28 4.01
CA GLN A 289 -35.81 11.36 4.40
C GLN A 289 -34.94 11.14 3.16
N CYS A 290 -33.62 11.20 3.34
CA CYS A 290 -32.66 10.93 2.29
C CYS A 290 -32.09 9.53 2.51
N ASP A 291 -32.34 8.66 1.55
CA ASP A 291 -31.89 7.27 1.48
C ASP A 291 -30.73 7.17 0.47
N CYS A 292 -29.91 6.13 0.59
CA CYS A 292 -28.77 5.94 -0.31
C CYS A 292 -29.18 5.57 -1.74
N ASP A 293 -28.33 5.96 -2.69
CA ASP A 293 -28.46 5.60 -4.10
C ASP A 293 -28.22 4.09 -4.32
N ALA A 294 -28.74 3.55 -5.42
CA ALA A 294 -28.68 2.12 -5.68
C ALA A 294 -27.23 1.62 -5.82
N GLY A 295 -26.84 0.66 -4.98
CA GLY A 295 -25.45 0.18 -4.85
C GLY A 295 -24.76 0.63 -3.56
N PHE A 296 -25.32 1.63 -2.87
CA PHE A 296 -24.78 2.15 -1.60
C PHE A 296 -25.66 1.77 -0.40
N VAL A 297 -25.04 1.75 0.79
CA VAL A 297 -25.67 1.47 2.08
C VAL A 297 -25.38 2.60 3.06
N ASP A 298 -26.30 2.84 4.00
CA ASP A 298 -26.13 3.90 5.00
C ASP A 298 -25.20 3.40 6.12
N ASP A 299 -24.07 4.08 6.30
CA ASP A 299 -23.12 3.87 7.38
C ASP A 299 -22.75 5.22 8.00
N GLY A 300 -22.96 5.37 9.31
CA GLY A 300 -22.81 6.65 10.00
C GLY A 300 -23.71 7.79 9.50
N GLY A 301 -24.71 7.51 8.65
CA GLY A 301 -25.45 8.54 7.91
C GLY A 301 -24.78 9.02 6.62
N ALA A 302 -23.61 8.48 6.24
CA ALA A 302 -23.04 8.59 4.90
C ALA A 302 -23.44 7.38 4.04
N CYS A 303 -23.31 7.48 2.72
CA CYS A 303 -23.64 6.38 1.80
C CYS A 303 -22.37 5.76 1.23
N VAL A 304 -21.92 4.67 1.87
CA VAL A 304 -20.75 3.87 1.50
C VAL A 304 -21.14 2.75 0.57
N LEU A 305 -20.18 2.19 -0.18
CA LEU A 305 -20.48 1.18 -1.20
C LEU A 305 -20.92 -0.15 -0.56
N GLY A 306 -22.00 -0.73 -1.07
CA GLY A 306 -22.53 -2.01 -0.59
C GLY A 306 -21.88 -3.21 -1.27
N CYS A 307 -21.66 -4.29 -0.50
CA CYS A 307 -21.14 -5.56 -1.00
C CYS A 307 -22.03 -6.16 -2.12
N ASP A 308 -21.39 -6.56 -3.22
CA ASP A 308 -22.00 -7.07 -4.45
C ASP A 308 -21.79 -8.57 -4.69
N ALA A 309 -20.89 -9.22 -3.95
CA ALA A 309 -20.56 -10.66 -3.89
C ALA A 309 -21.72 -11.63 -3.55
N GLY A 310 -22.97 -11.19 -3.67
CA GLY A 310 -24.17 -11.98 -3.42
C GLY A 310 -24.51 -12.13 -1.93
N THR A 311 -25.80 -12.29 -1.66
CA THR A 311 -26.38 -12.19 -0.30
C THR A 311 -25.86 -13.21 0.71
N ALA A 312 -25.16 -14.27 0.27
CA ALA A 312 -24.60 -15.29 1.16
C ALA A 312 -23.17 -14.96 1.62
N LEU A 313 -22.35 -14.37 0.75
CA LEU A 313 -20.99 -13.91 1.10
C LEU A 313 -21.06 -12.57 1.84
N CYS A 314 -21.85 -11.62 1.34
CA CYS A 314 -22.07 -10.32 1.99
C CYS A 314 -22.75 -10.38 3.37
N ALA A 315 -23.34 -11.52 3.75
CA ALA A 315 -23.91 -11.75 5.08
C ALA A 315 -23.01 -12.63 5.99
N ALA A 316 -21.85 -13.05 5.49
CA ALA A 316 -20.82 -13.80 6.21
C ALA A 316 -19.53 -12.98 6.40
N ALA A 317 -19.21 -12.11 5.44
CA ALA A 317 -18.18 -11.12 5.58
C ALA A 317 -18.54 -10.12 6.69
N HIS A 318 -17.58 -9.77 7.52
CA HIS A 318 -17.78 -8.83 8.63
C HIS A 318 -16.46 -8.18 9.05
N ARG A 319 -16.56 -7.01 9.69
CA ARG A 319 -15.40 -6.33 10.27
C ARG A 319 -14.86 -7.14 11.45
N SER A 320 -13.55 -7.37 11.44
CA SER A 320 -12.76 -8.04 12.47
C SER A 320 -11.44 -7.33 12.80
N ILE A 321 -11.09 -6.25 12.08
CA ILE A 321 -10.00 -5.34 12.45
C ILE A 321 -10.52 -4.01 13.02
N ASP A 322 -9.74 -3.43 13.92
CA ASP A 322 -10.03 -2.17 14.62
C ASP A 322 -8.86 -1.17 14.53
N PHE A 323 -8.15 -1.18 13.40
CA PHE A 323 -7.08 -0.23 13.12
C PHE A 323 -7.03 0.18 11.65
N LEU A 324 -6.35 1.30 11.40
CA LEU A 324 -6.01 1.81 10.08
C LEU A 324 -4.52 2.19 10.05
N VAL A 325 -3.86 2.07 8.89
CA VAL A 325 -2.42 2.34 8.73
C VAL A 325 -2.17 3.38 7.63
N SER A 326 -1.13 4.20 7.82
CA SER A 326 -0.66 5.18 6.85
C SER A 326 0.88 5.19 6.80
N THR A 327 1.47 5.24 5.61
CA THR A 327 2.92 5.43 5.42
C THR A 327 3.22 6.36 4.25
N ASN A 328 4.42 6.94 4.24
CA ASN A 328 4.98 7.71 3.12
C ASN A 328 6.27 7.06 2.55
N GLY A 329 6.54 5.80 2.89
CA GLY A 329 7.81 5.13 2.60
C GLY A 329 8.97 5.46 3.56
N PHE A 330 8.79 6.38 4.52
CA PHE A 330 9.77 6.71 5.57
C PHE A 330 9.28 6.35 6.97
N SER A 331 8.05 6.73 7.33
CA SER A 331 7.43 6.36 8.63
C SER A 331 6.11 5.64 8.45
N ALA A 332 5.75 4.78 9.40
CA ALA A 332 4.44 4.14 9.48
C ALA A 332 3.65 4.61 10.72
N ILE A 333 2.36 4.89 10.53
CA ILE A 333 1.44 5.38 11.56
C ILE A 333 0.31 4.37 11.71
N VAL A 334 -0.03 4.00 12.95
CA VAL A 334 -1.21 3.17 13.24
C VAL A 334 -2.23 3.99 14.02
N TYR A 335 -3.45 4.04 13.50
CA TYR A 335 -4.63 4.57 14.19
C TYR A 335 -5.42 3.42 14.79
N ASP A 336 -5.59 3.44 16.11
CA ASP A 336 -6.44 2.50 16.85
C ASP A 336 -7.85 3.06 16.90
N VAL A 337 -8.81 2.33 16.31
CA VAL A 337 -10.22 2.71 16.21
C VAL A 337 -10.96 2.47 17.52
N ASN A 338 -10.59 1.44 18.29
CA ASN A 338 -11.14 1.19 19.63
C ASN A 338 -10.73 2.28 20.63
N GLN A 339 -9.57 2.90 20.43
CA GLN A 339 -9.08 4.04 21.22
C GLN A 339 -9.33 5.40 20.55
N ASN A 340 -9.84 5.44 19.31
CA ASN A 340 -10.05 6.65 18.49
C ASN A 340 -8.88 7.65 18.53
N LYS A 341 -7.66 7.14 18.31
CA LYS A 341 -6.41 7.92 18.31
C LYS A 341 -5.36 7.33 17.38
N ALA A 342 -4.43 8.16 16.90
CA ALA A 342 -3.14 7.66 16.46
C ALA A 342 -2.37 7.16 17.68
N ALA A 343 -1.92 5.91 17.63
CA ALA A 343 -1.37 5.17 18.78
C ALA A 343 0.08 4.70 18.57
N SER A 344 0.57 4.67 17.32
CA SER A 344 1.97 4.39 16.98
C SER A 344 2.49 5.35 15.89
N PHE A 345 3.77 5.69 15.98
CA PHE A 345 4.58 6.34 14.95
C PHE A 345 5.93 5.62 14.89
N PHE A 346 6.09 4.71 13.93
CA PHE A 346 7.34 4.02 13.68
C PHE A 346 8.30 4.93 12.90
N GLU A 347 9.52 5.05 13.42
CA GLU A 347 10.62 5.83 12.82
C GLU A 347 10.92 5.43 11.37
N HIS A 348 10.79 4.13 11.10
CA HIS A 348 11.03 3.46 9.82
C HIS A 348 9.82 2.60 9.46
N LEU A 349 9.75 2.12 8.21
CA LEU A 349 8.73 1.14 7.80
C LEU A 349 9.05 -0.28 8.32
N TYR A 350 10.31 -0.69 8.15
CA TYR A 350 10.79 -2.02 8.54
C TYR A 350 10.85 -2.20 10.06
N ARG A 351 10.78 -3.45 10.52
CA ARG A 351 10.81 -3.85 11.94
C ARG A 351 12.16 -3.62 12.60
N ASN A 352 13.23 -3.88 11.85
CA ASN A 352 14.60 -3.91 12.32
C ASN A 352 15.52 -3.35 11.24
N TRP A 353 16.33 -2.34 11.57
CA TRP A 353 17.35 -1.80 10.67
C TRP A 353 18.47 -2.81 10.42
N ASP A 354 18.86 -3.55 11.46
CA ASP A 354 19.85 -4.64 11.46
C ASP A 354 19.58 -5.59 12.65
N ASP A 355 20.34 -6.67 12.77
CA ASP A 355 20.27 -7.62 13.89
C ASP A 355 20.39 -6.91 15.26
N GLY A 356 19.40 -7.13 16.12
CA GLY A 356 19.28 -6.47 17.43
C GLY A 356 18.95 -4.96 17.39
N VAL A 357 18.90 -4.32 16.22
CA VAL A 357 18.57 -2.89 16.06
C VAL A 357 17.09 -2.77 15.67
N TRP A 358 16.25 -2.36 16.62
CA TRP A 358 14.81 -2.25 16.45
C TRP A 358 14.41 -0.86 15.99
N THR A 359 13.43 -0.80 15.09
CA THR A 359 12.74 0.45 14.74
C THR A 359 11.95 0.94 15.94
N ARG A 360 12.02 2.24 16.23
CA ARG A 360 11.40 2.84 17.39
C ARG A 360 9.96 3.27 17.10
N ASP A 361 9.07 3.02 18.06
CA ASP A 361 7.75 3.65 18.10
C ASP A 361 7.81 4.85 19.04
N PHE A 362 7.74 6.06 18.48
CA PHE A 362 7.88 7.30 19.24
C PHE A 362 6.57 7.83 19.82
N LEU A 363 5.40 7.31 19.43
CA LEU A 363 4.11 7.93 19.78
C LEU A 363 3.46 7.24 20.97
N PHE A 364 3.08 8.02 21.98
CA PHE A 364 2.16 7.54 23.02
C PHE A 364 0.70 7.86 22.64
N ASP A 365 0.45 9.08 22.17
CA ASP A 365 -0.72 9.41 21.36
C ASP A 365 -0.72 10.77 20.66
N THR A 366 -1.48 10.84 19.56
CA THR A 366 -1.97 12.12 19.02
C THR A 366 -3.42 12.01 18.55
N TYR A 367 -4.24 13.02 18.92
CA TYR A 367 -5.66 13.10 18.61
C TYR A 367 -6.21 14.53 18.79
N LEU A 368 -7.44 14.74 18.32
CA LEU A 368 -8.16 16.01 18.45
C LEU A 368 -8.97 16.10 19.76
N GLY A 369 -9.20 17.33 20.20
CA GLY A 369 -10.17 17.68 21.24
C GLY A 369 -11.02 18.87 20.83
N ILE A 370 -12.19 19.02 21.45
CA ILE A 370 -13.15 20.08 21.14
C ILE A 370 -13.74 20.67 22.41
N ARG A 371 -13.89 22.01 22.41
CA ARG A 371 -14.66 22.75 23.42
C ARG A 371 -15.73 23.59 22.76
N THR A 372 -16.94 23.52 23.29
CA THR A 372 -18.11 24.33 22.94
C THR A 372 -18.56 25.12 24.17
N SER A 373 -19.66 25.87 24.05
CA SER A 373 -20.30 26.55 25.20
C SER A 373 -20.88 25.61 26.27
N SER A 374 -20.98 24.30 26.01
CA SER A 374 -21.58 23.30 26.91
C SER A 374 -20.67 22.12 27.25
N THR A 375 -19.58 21.93 26.51
CA THR A 375 -18.86 20.65 26.43
C THR A 375 -17.37 20.92 26.25
N ASN A 376 -16.51 20.11 26.87
CA ASN A 376 -15.07 20.12 26.66
C ASN A 376 -14.57 18.68 26.75
N GLN A 377 -14.19 18.10 25.61
CA GLN A 377 -13.95 16.66 25.45
C GLN A 377 -12.83 16.37 24.44
N TRP A 378 -12.07 15.32 24.70
CA TRP A 378 -11.15 14.71 23.73
C TRP A 378 -11.90 13.67 22.88
N LEU A 379 -11.71 13.67 21.56
CA LEU A 379 -12.50 12.82 20.65
C LEU A 379 -12.25 11.32 20.87
N ASN A 380 -11.05 10.96 21.31
CA ASN A 380 -10.66 9.60 21.71
C ASN A 380 -11.49 9.01 22.87
N THR A 381 -12.36 9.80 23.51
CA THR A 381 -13.31 9.35 24.54
C THR A 381 -14.74 9.13 24.02
N LEU A 382 -14.96 9.30 22.71
CA LEU A 382 -16.25 9.22 22.05
C LEU A 382 -16.28 8.03 21.06
N PRO A 383 -17.46 7.44 20.79
CA PRO A 383 -17.61 6.61 19.60
C PRO A 383 -17.47 7.49 18.35
N SER A 384 -16.79 6.94 17.36
CA SER A 384 -16.82 7.42 15.98
C SER A 384 -18.18 7.11 15.36
N GLU A 385 -18.56 7.88 14.33
CA GLU A 385 -19.73 7.63 13.49
C GLU A 385 -19.35 7.01 12.15
N ARG A 386 -18.11 7.18 11.68
CA ARG A 386 -17.54 6.52 10.51
C ARG A 386 -16.01 6.48 10.64
N GLU A 387 -15.40 5.41 10.16
CA GLU A 387 -13.95 5.31 9.92
C GLU A 387 -13.70 4.79 8.51
N GLU A 388 -12.77 5.41 7.77
CA GLU A 388 -12.47 5.02 6.39
C GLU A 388 -11.03 5.40 6.00
N THR A 389 -10.49 4.71 5.00
CA THR A 389 -9.34 5.22 4.24
C THR A 389 -9.89 6.12 3.13
N LEU A 390 -9.70 7.43 3.28
CA LEU A 390 -10.30 8.46 2.44
C LEU A 390 -9.90 8.26 0.97
N GLU A 391 -10.89 8.15 0.09
CA GLU A 391 -10.71 7.99 -1.37
C GLU A 391 -9.70 6.87 -1.75
N GLN A 392 -9.65 5.82 -0.91
CA GLN A 392 -8.80 4.63 -1.05
C GLN A 392 -7.29 4.96 -1.12
N THR A 393 -6.88 6.05 -0.48
CA THR A 393 -5.49 6.54 -0.44
C THR A 393 -4.70 5.88 0.69
N GLY A 394 -3.71 6.58 1.26
CA GLY A 394 -3.14 6.28 2.58
C GLY A 394 -3.66 7.22 3.69
N ILE A 395 -4.72 7.98 3.45
CA ILE A 395 -5.24 8.99 4.40
C ILE A 395 -6.33 8.38 5.27
N ILE A 396 -6.08 8.29 6.58
CA ILE A 396 -7.04 7.81 7.58
C ILE A 396 -8.04 8.93 7.86
N HIS A 397 -9.34 8.64 7.83
CA HIS A 397 -10.41 9.59 8.10
C HIS A 397 -11.43 9.02 9.09
N VAL A 398 -11.72 9.79 10.15
CA VAL A 398 -12.65 9.39 11.23
C VAL A 398 -13.56 10.55 11.60
N VAL A 399 -14.87 10.31 11.68
CA VAL A 399 -15.89 11.33 11.99
C VAL A 399 -16.44 11.13 13.39
N HIS A 400 -16.52 12.20 14.18
CA HIS A 400 -17.14 12.24 15.52
C HIS A 400 -18.24 13.29 15.61
N ARG A 401 -19.19 13.14 16.54
CA ARG A 401 -20.26 14.13 16.78
C ARG A 401 -20.34 14.60 18.22
N VAL A 402 -20.31 15.93 18.40
CA VAL A 402 -20.31 16.60 19.70
C VAL A 402 -21.44 17.62 19.77
N GLY A 403 -22.63 17.10 20.08
CA GLY A 403 -23.86 17.89 20.20
C GLY A 403 -24.34 18.44 18.86
N ALA A 404 -24.07 19.72 18.58
CA ALA A 404 -24.41 20.37 17.32
C ALA A 404 -23.25 20.38 16.30
N PHE A 405 -22.07 19.92 16.70
CA PHE A 405 -20.87 19.91 15.86
C PHE A 405 -20.55 18.50 15.37
N GLU A 406 -20.11 18.45 14.13
CA GLU A 406 -19.45 17.32 13.49
C GLU A 406 -17.96 17.62 13.45
N VAL A 407 -17.11 16.62 13.72
CA VAL A 407 -15.66 16.78 13.67
C VAL A 407 -15.06 15.67 12.83
N ASP A 408 -14.65 16.01 11.62
CA ASP A 408 -13.87 15.17 10.73
C ASP A 408 -12.39 15.22 11.18
N THR A 409 -11.76 14.07 11.38
CA THR A 409 -10.34 13.91 11.78
C THR A 409 -9.58 13.21 10.66
N TYR A 410 -8.46 13.78 10.20
CA TYR A 410 -7.60 13.16 9.18
C TYR A 410 -6.21 12.91 9.76
N VAL A 411 -5.67 11.70 9.56
CA VAL A 411 -4.32 11.30 9.99
C VAL A 411 -3.59 10.62 8.83
N TYR A 412 -2.38 11.08 8.50
CA TYR A 412 -1.58 10.45 7.44
C TYR A 412 -0.09 10.75 7.53
N ALA A 413 0.72 9.88 6.95
CA ALA A 413 2.12 10.17 6.65
C ALA A 413 2.17 10.86 5.27
N PRO A 414 2.76 12.06 5.15
CA PRO A 414 2.71 12.83 3.91
C PRO A 414 3.82 12.43 2.92
N PHE A 415 3.44 12.11 1.68
CA PHE A 415 4.38 11.98 0.54
C PHE A 415 5.03 13.32 0.14
N GLN A 416 4.50 14.45 0.64
CA GLN A 416 5.10 15.79 0.49
C GLN A 416 6.42 15.96 1.28
N LEU A 417 6.78 15.01 2.15
CA LEU A 417 8.02 15.02 2.92
C LEU A 417 8.81 13.71 2.74
N SER A 418 10.03 13.82 2.24
CA SER A 418 11.00 12.70 2.15
C SER A 418 11.67 12.41 3.51
N ARG A 419 10.87 12.31 4.58
CA ARG A 419 11.31 12.02 5.95
C ARG A 419 10.16 11.45 6.79
N PRO A 420 10.46 10.79 7.93
CA PRO A 420 9.44 10.40 8.91
C PRO A 420 8.57 11.59 9.35
N ALA A 421 7.25 11.51 9.15
CA ALA A 421 6.31 12.58 9.47
C ALA A 421 4.85 12.09 9.62
N LEU A 422 4.09 12.77 10.50
CA LEU A 422 2.66 12.58 10.74
C LEU A 422 1.93 13.91 10.58
N THR A 423 0.85 13.92 9.81
CA THR A 423 -0.05 15.06 9.65
C THR A 423 -1.38 14.75 10.33
N LEU A 424 -1.77 15.57 11.33
CA LEU A 424 -3.06 15.51 12.02
C LEU A 424 -3.88 16.75 11.65
N LEU A 425 -5.00 16.56 10.95
CA LEU A 425 -5.93 17.62 10.56
C LEU A 425 -7.29 17.41 11.21
N GLY A 426 -8.00 18.52 11.43
CA GLY A 426 -9.37 18.50 11.89
C GLY A 426 -10.22 19.59 11.24
N LYS A 427 -11.44 19.20 10.88
CA LYS A 427 -12.51 20.06 10.37
C LYS A 427 -13.67 19.98 11.34
N VAL A 428 -14.12 21.12 11.86
CA VAL A 428 -15.28 21.19 12.75
C VAL A 428 -16.42 21.92 12.05
N THR A 429 -17.52 21.21 11.78
CA THR A 429 -18.68 21.71 11.03
C THR A 429 -19.86 21.96 11.97
N ASN A 430 -20.43 23.16 11.98
CA ASN A 430 -21.62 23.47 12.77
C ASN A 430 -22.88 22.98 12.06
N ARG A 431 -23.36 21.79 12.45
CA ARG A 431 -24.62 21.19 11.98
C ARG A 431 -25.86 21.69 12.76
N GLY A 432 -25.70 22.66 13.67
CA GLY A 432 -26.76 23.27 14.46
C GLY A 432 -27.51 24.40 13.75
N THR A 433 -28.55 24.94 14.39
CA THR A 433 -29.44 25.98 13.81
C THR A 433 -29.08 27.42 14.18
N ALA A 434 -27.93 27.65 14.83
CA ALA A 434 -27.47 28.99 15.22
C ALA A 434 -25.94 29.09 15.23
N THR A 435 -25.42 30.30 14.98
CA THR A 435 -23.99 30.60 15.11
C THR A 435 -23.50 30.26 16.51
N SER A 436 -22.40 29.51 16.60
CA SER A 436 -21.89 28.98 17.86
C SER A 436 -20.36 29.04 17.90
N ASP A 437 -19.81 29.46 19.04
CA ASP A 437 -18.38 29.50 19.28
C ASP A 437 -17.85 28.09 19.61
N VAL A 438 -16.71 27.73 19.04
CA VAL A 438 -16.07 26.42 19.20
C VAL A 438 -14.54 26.53 19.14
N SER A 439 -13.85 25.79 19.99
CA SER A 439 -12.39 25.63 19.98
C SER A 439 -12.05 24.20 19.57
N LEU A 440 -11.19 24.03 18.57
CA LEU A 440 -10.54 22.75 18.27
C LEU A 440 -9.14 22.74 18.92
N TYR A 441 -8.73 21.59 19.45
CA TYR A 441 -7.44 21.35 20.09
C TYR A 441 -6.74 20.18 19.41
N THR A 442 -5.41 20.20 19.37
CA THR A 442 -4.55 19.06 19.03
C THR A 442 -3.69 18.70 20.23
N LEU A 443 -3.46 17.39 20.42
CA LEU A 443 -2.54 16.83 21.41
C LEU A 443 -1.41 16.11 20.68
N HIS A 444 -0.16 16.33 21.08
CA HIS A 444 1.01 15.64 20.55
C HIS A 444 1.82 15.12 21.72
N ASN A 445 1.84 13.79 21.89
CA ASN A 445 2.55 13.13 22.96
C ASN A 445 3.51 12.08 22.39
N TYR A 446 4.75 12.50 22.16
CA TYR A 446 5.85 11.66 21.73
C TYR A 446 6.77 11.38 22.92
N HIS A 447 7.49 10.25 22.90
CA HIS A 447 8.48 9.89 23.89
C HIS A 447 9.87 9.88 23.24
N LEU A 448 10.76 10.78 23.64
CA LEU A 448 12.08 10.96 23.00
C LEU A 448 13.26 10.58 23.91
N GLY A 449 13.00 9.84 24.98
CA GLY A 449 14.00 9.29 25.89
C GLY A 449 14.74 8.06 25.33
N TYR A 450 15.03 7.09 26.21
CA TYR A 450 15.81 5.89 25.90
C TYR A 450 14.93 4.65 25.71
N THR A 451 15.26 3.81 24.73
CA THR A 451 14.81 2.41 24.69
C THR A 451 15.66 1.54 25.62
N SER A 452 15.22 0.31 25.90
CA SER A 452 15.90 -0.60 26.84
C SER A 452 15.99 -2.04 26.31
N VAL A 453 16.82 -2.88 26.93
CA VAL A 453 16.88 -4.32 26.56
C VAL A 453 15.59 -5.07 26.88
N GLY A 454 14.73 -4.54 27.76
CA GLY A 454 13.41 -5.10 28.07
C GLY A 454 12.28 -4.57 27.19
N ASP A 455 12.51 -3.44 26.51
CA ASP A 455 11.62 -2.83 25.53
C ASP A 455 12.48 -2.00 24.55
N PRO A 456 12.91 -2.61 23.43
CA PRO A 456 13.79 -1.97 22.47
C PRO A 456 13.04 -1.10 21.45
N VAL A 457 11.70 -1.10 21.48
CA VAL A 457 10.84 -0.43 20.51
C VAL A 457 10.35 0.91 21.04
N HIS A 458 9.80 0.95 22.26
CA HIS A 458 9.21 2.17 22.82
C HIS A 458 10.25 2.92 23.68
N PRO A 459 10.61 4.18 23.36
CA PRO A 459 11.44 4.99 24.24
C PRO A 459 10.68 5.38 25.52
N ASP A 460 11.42 5.59 26.61
CA ASP A 460 10.87 6.23 27.79
C ASP A 460 10.63 7.74 27.59
N ALA A 461 9.74 8.32 28.41
CA ALA A 461 9.34 9.73 28.33
C ALA A 461 10.31 10.66 29.11
N LEU A 462 11.60 10.32 29.16
CA LEU A 462 12.57 10.97 30.06
C LEU A 462 13.44 12.02 29.37
N THR A 463 13.82 13.04 30.14
CA THR A 463 14.83 14.06 29.78
C THR A 463 14.55 14.90 28.52
N GLU A 464 13.30 14.96 28.08
CA GLU A 464 12.80 15.78 26.96
C GLU A 464 12.77 17.30 27.26
N ALA A 465 12.72 18.12 26.20
CA ALA A 465 12.45 19.55 26.28
C ALA A 465 11.69 20.08 25.04
N MET A 466 10.86 21.12 25.22
CA MET A 466 10.16 21.82 24.15
C MET A 466 10.56 23.30 24.06
N THR A 467 10.78 23.78 22.83
CA THR A 467 10.99 25.20 22.51
C THR A 467 9.98 25.66 21.48
N TYR A 468 9.23 26.73 21.76
CA TYR A 468 8.36 27.40 20.79
C TYR A 468 9.18 28.36 19.91
N ASP A 469 8.98 28.32 18.60
CA ASP A 469 9.39 29.40 17.71
C ASP A 469 8.21 30.32 17.38
N ALA A 470 8.31 31.57 17.84
CA ALA A 470 7.28 32.59 17.61
C ALA A 470 7.24 33.14 16.16
N ALA A 471 8.17 32.75 15.27
CA ALA A 471 8.13 33.12 13.85
C ALA A 471 7.34 32.12 12.98
N SER A 472 7.53 30.82 13.22
CA SER A 472 6.78 29.73 12.56
C SER A 472 5.49 29.32 13.28
N HIS A 473 5.36 29.70 14.55
CA HIS A 473 4.37 29.20 15.52
C HIS A 473 4.50 27.71 15.86
N ALA A 474 5.63 27.08 15.53
CA ALA A 474 5.89 25.67 15.80
C ALA A 474 6.45 25.40 17.21
N TYR A 475 6.25 24.18 17.71
CA TYR A 475 7.06 23.61 18.79
C TYR A 475 8.15 22.73 18.20
N VAL A 476 9.35 22.81 18.78
CA VAL A 476 10.43 21.85 18.58
C VAL A 476 10.61 21.07 19.88
N GLU A 477 10.36 19.77 19.81
CA GLU A 477 10.52 18.81 20.91
C GLU A 477 11.82 18.04 20.70
N GLN A 478 12.64 17.91 21.75
CA GLN A 478 13.98 17.32 21.69
C GLN A 478 14.21 16.39 22.87
N GLY A 479 14.74 15.19 22.57
CA GLY A 479 15.22 14.24 23.56
C GLY A 479 16.55 13.61 23.14
N VAL A 480 16.85 12.44 23.68
CA VAL A 480 18.05 11.65 23.31
C VAL A 480 17.81 10.73 22.12
N GLY A 481 16.55 10.41 21.83
CA GLY A 481 16.14 9.62 20.67
C GLY A 481 16.14 10.39 19.34
N GLY A 482 16.04 11.71 19.40
CA GLY A 482 15.96 12.60 18.23
C GLY A 482 15.15 13.86 18.54
N MET A 483 14.49 14.40 17.52
CA MET A 483 13.75 15.66 17.60
C MET A 483 12.52 15.65 16.68
N PHE A 484 11.40 16.20 17.16
CA PHE A 484 10.23 16.53 16.35
C PHE A 484 10.05 18.04 16.18
N LEU A 485 9.48 18.43 15.02
CA LEU A 485 8.96 19.76 14.74
C LEU A 485 7.45 19.64 14.52
N HIS A 486 6.66 20.25 15.41
CA HIS A 486 5.20 20.31 15.32
C HIS A 486 4.81 21.68 14.75
N GLN A 487 4.54 21.72 13.46
CA GLN A 487 4.19 22.92 12.68
C GLN A 487 2.67 23.04 12.51
N PRO A 488 2.00 24.06 13.09
CA PRO A 488 0.60 24.35 12.81
C PRO A 488 0.37 24.81 11.36
N LEU A 489 -0.70 24.30 10.75
CA LEU A 489 -1.17 24.70 9.43
C LEU A 489 -2.13 25.89 9.55
N GLY A 490 -1.53 27.07 9.60
CA GLY A 490 -2.17 28.34 9.93
C GLY A 490 -1.98 28.73 11.41
N VAL A 491 -2.11 30.01 11.70
CA VAL A 491 -1.79 30.58 13.03
C VAL A 491 -2.75 30.03 14.10
N PRO A 492 -2.27 29.38 15.19
CA PRO A 492 -3.12 28.95 16.30
C PRO A 492 -3.67 30.16 17.07
N THR A 493 -4.81 29.99 17.76
CA THR A 493 -5.31 31.03 18.69
C THR A 493 -4.56 30.97 20.02
N HIS A 494 -4.25 29.76 20.50
CA HIS A 494 -3.44 29.50 21.69
C HIS A 494 -2.57 28.25 21.53
N TYR A 495 -1.52 28.13 22.32
CA TYR A 495 -0.58 26.98 22.32
C TYR A 495 -0.15 26.62 23.74
N GLY A 496 0.27 25.37 23.97
CA GLY A 496 0.60 24.90 25.32
C GLY A 496 1.51 23.67 25.33
N ALA A 497 2.21 23.49 26.45
CA ALA A 497 3.27 22.51 26.62
C ALA A 497 3.46 22.17 28.10
N THR A 498 3.68 20.89 28.47
CA THR A 498 4.01 20.47 29.85
C THR A 498 5.11 21.37 30.44
N PRO A 499 4.91 22.08 31.58
CA PRO A 499 3.97 21.76 32.67
C PRO A 499 2.54 22.28 32.49
N ASP A 500 2.27 23.18 31.56
CA ASP A 500 0.92 23.67 31.25
C ASP A 500 0.22 22.68 30.29
N ASN A 501 0.13 21.43 30.74
CA ASN A 501 -0.20 20.27 29.92
C ASN A 501 -1.55 20.43 29.18
N PRO A 502 -1.60 20.32 27.83
CA PRO A 502 -2.80 20.55 27.06
C PRO A 502 -3.98 19.65 27.42
N TRP A 503 -3.73 18.38 27.74
CA TRP A 503 -4.76 17.41 28.14
C TRP A 503 -5.51 17.89 29.39
N VAL A 504 -4.77 18.42 30.38
CA VAL A 504 -5.33 18.99 31.60
C VAL A 504 -6.11 20.29 31.31
N ALA A 505 -5.59 21.14 30.42
CA ALA A 505 -6.23 22.41 30.08
C ALA A 505 -7.63 22.22 29.45
N LEU A 506 -7.78 21.34 28.45
CA LEU A 506 -9.09 21.07 27.84
C LEU A 506 -10.06 20.40 28.85
N ASN A 507 -9.60 19.44 29.65
CA ASN A 507 -10.44 18.81 30.67
C ASN A 507 -10.89 19.81 31.77
N ALA A 508 -10.12 20.87 32.02
CA ALA A 508 -10.50 21.98 32.89
C ALA A 508 -11.37 23.06 32.19
N GLY A 509 -11.65 22.92 30.89
CA GLY A 509 -12.41 23.87 30.06
C GLY A 509 -11.63 25.13 29.65
N GLN A 510 -10.31 25.12 29.82
CA GLN A 510 -9.43 26.30 29.72
C GLN A 510 -8.84 26.46 28.32
N ASN A 511 -8.38 27.69 28.02
CA ASN A 511 -7.50 27.91 26.88
C ASN A 511 -6.11 27.34 27.20
N LEU A 512 -5.30 27.04 26.18
CA LEU A 512 -3.88 26.76 26.37
C LEU A 512 -3.13 28.02 26.86
N ALA A 513 -1.98 27.84 27.52
CA ALA A 513 -1.35 28.86 28.35
C ALA A 513 -0.35 29.80 27.64
N ASP A 514 -0.16 29.63 26.33
CA ASP A 514 0.80 30.32 25.46
C ASP A 514 2.27 30.14 25.92
N THR A 515 2.58 28.90 26.34
CA THR A 515 3.85 28.46 26.93
C THR A 515 5.01 28.53 25.93
N GLN A 516 5.99 29.40 26.19
CA GLN A 516 7.09 29.70 25.24
C GLN A 516 8.21 28.65 25.18
N SER A 517 8.63 28.11 26.32
CA SER A 517 9.69 27.09 26.37
C SER A 517 9.62 26.35 27.68
N THR A 518 9.92 25.06 27.66
CA THR A 518 9.92 24.20 28.84
C THR A 518 11.34 23.90 29.27
N ALA A 519 11.57 23.72 30.56
CA ALA A 519 12.85 23.18 31.03
C ALA A 519 12.93 21.68 30.69
N VAL A 520 14.15 21.13 30.66
CA VAL A 520 14.37 19.69 30.53
C VAL A 520 13.65 18.92 31.63
N GLY A 521 13.04 17.79 31.28
CA GLY A 521 12.43 16.81 32.18
C GLY A 521 11.26 16.10 31.51
N ASP A 522 10.58 15.25 32.25
CA ASP A 522 9.84 14.12 31.69
C ASP A 522 8.40 14.48 31.25
N ASP A 523 7.80 13.66 30.36
CA ASP A 523 6.39 13.72 29.89
C ASP A 523 6.02 15.01 29.11
N ARG A 524 6.73 15.27 27.99
CA ARG A 524 6.68 16.53 27.23
C ARG A 524 5.58 16.63 26.16
N VAL A 525 4.34 16.52 26.60
CA VAL A 525 3.15 16.75 25.76
C VAL A 525 3.05 18.20 25.22
N ALA A 526 3.01 18.35 23.90
CA ALA A 526 2.73 19.59 23.17
C ALA A 526 1.25 19.69 22.73
N GLY A 527 0.77 20.90 22.42
CA GLY A 527 -0.59 21.08 21.91
C GLY A 527 -0.91 22.49 21.41
N PHE A 528 -1.89 22.56 20.51
CA PHE A 528 -2.32 23.80 19.86
C PHE A 528 -3.85 23.90 19.82
N GLN A 529 -4.37 25.12 19.94
CA GLN A 529 -5.81 25.42 19.98
C GLN A 529 -6.16 26.45 18.91
N LYS A 530 -7.26 26.21 18.20
CA LYS A 530 -7.85 27.15 17.24
C LYS A 530 -9.30 27.44 17.60
N ASP A 531 -9.62 28.73 17.74
CA ASP A 531 -10.96 29.22 18.06
C ASP A 531 -11.69 29.70 16.80
N PHE A 532 -12.97 29.34 16.69
CA PHE A 532 -13.89 29.68 15.61
C PHE A 532 -15.23 30.18 16.16
N SER A 533 -15.97 30.94 15.34
CA SER A 533 -17.38 31.28 15.58
C SER A 533 -18.15 30.96 14.31
N LEU A 534 -18.76 29.78 14.25
CA LEU A 534 -19.25 29.17 13.02
C LEU A 534 -20.76 29.35 12.88
N ALA A 535 -21.23 29.87 11.76
CA ALA A 535 -22.63 29.88 11.35
C ALA A 535 -23.16 28.46 11.03
N PRO A 536 -24.49 28.25 10.96
CA PRO A 536 -25.06 26.98 10.50
C PRO A 536 -24.54 26.58 9.11
N GLY A 537 -23.98 25.37 9.01
CA GLY A 537 -23.35 24.84 7.80
C GLY A 537 -21.91 25.33 7.55
N GLU A 538 -21.37 26.22 8.38
CA GLU A 538 -19.99 26.68 8.28
C GLU A 538 -19.03 25.67 8.95
N ALA A 539 -17.83 25.53 8.38
CA ALA A 539 -16.78 24.64 8.88
C ALA A 539 -15.48 25.41 9.17
N GLY A 540 -14.87 25.12 10.30
CA GLY A 540 -13.54 25.61 10.69
C GLY A 540 -12.48 24.52 10.53
N TRP A 541 -11.35 24.85 9.92
CA TRP A 541 -10.23 23.92 9.70
C TRP A 541 -9.00 24.31 10.53
N PHE A 542 -8.31 23.31 11.08
CA PHE A 542 -7.00 23.45 11.73
C PHE A 542 -6.26 22.12 11.75
N GLY A 543 -4.92 22.16 11.83
CA GLY A 543 -4.10 20.94 11.81
C GLY A 543 -2.65 21.23 12.13
N VAL A 544 -1.87 20.17 12.31
CA VAL A 544 -0.44 20.21 12.66
C VAL A 544 0.29 19.10 11.90
N VAL A 545 1.46 19.43 11.36
CA VAL A 545 2.42 18.45 10.83
C VAL A 545 3.51 18.24 11.88
N SER A 546 3.71 17.00 12.32
CA SER A 546 4.75 16.55 13.24
C SER A 546 5.79 15.78 12.44
N ALA A 547 6.93 16.39 12.13
CA ALA A 547 8.00 15.77 11.34
C ALA A 547 9.26 15.55 12.20
N PHE A 548 9.99 14.46 11.94
CA PHE A 548 11.09 13.99 12.78
C PHE A 548 12.48 14.15 12.12
N ASP A 549 13.52 14.25 12.94
CA ASP A 549 14.93 14.24 12.54
C ASP A 549 15.81 13.56 13.62
N ALA A 550 16.33 12.37 13.31
CA ALA A 550 17.20 11.61 14.21
C ALA A 550 18.55 12.32 14.49
N GLY A 551 19.02 13.17 13.59
CA GLY A 551 20.28 13.90 13.70
C GLY A 551 20.21 15.19 14.52
N GLY A 552 19.01 15.61 14.96
CA GLY A 552 18.81 16.86 15.68
C GLY A 552 18.97 18.12 14.81
N ASN A 553 18.92 18.00 13.48
CA ASN A 553 19.18 19.11 12.55
C ASN A 553 17.94 20.01 12.36
N GLN A 554 17.65 20.83 13.38
CA GLN A 554 16.49 21.73 13.41
C GLN A 554 16.40 22.65 12.19
N ALA A 555 17.54 23.06 11.60
CA ALA A 555 17.57 23.94 10.44
C ALA A 555 17.13 23.24 9.15
N ALA A 556 17.51 21.98 8.95
CA ALA A 556 17.05 21.18 7.80
C ALA A 556 15.58 20.76 7.98
N LEU A 557 15.21 20.22 9.15
CA LEU A 557 13.83 19.82 9.45
C LEU A 557 12.83 20.96 9.24
N ALA A 558 13.16 22.18 9.71
CA ALA A 558 12.31 23.35 9.49
C ALA A 558 12.29 23.84 8.03
N ALA A 559 13.38 23.63 7.27
CA ALA A 559 13.42 23.99 5.85
C ALA A 559 12.53 23.06 5.01
N ASP A 560 12.57 21.75 5.25
CA ASP A 560 11.76 20.75 4.52
C ASP A 560 10.27 20.95 4.79
N VAL A 561 9.88 21.10 6.06
CA VAL A 561 8.47 21.35 6.45
C VAL A 561 7.98 22.69 5.89
N ALA A 562 8.83 23.72 5.84
CA ALA A 562 8.48 24.98 5.18
C ALA A 562 8.38 24.84 3.65
N ALA A 563 9.22 24.01 3.00
CA ALA A 563 9.13 23.76 1.56
C ALA A 563 7.82 23.05 1.19
N ALA A 564 7.37 22.10 2.01
CA ALA A 564 6.13 21.36 1.79
C ALA A 564 4.86 22.15 2.15
N TYR A 565 4.87 22.94 3.25
CA TYR A 565 3.64 23.50 3.86
C TYR A 565 3.58 25.03 4.02
N SER A 566 4.59 25.80 3.58
CA SER A 566 4.59 27.26 3.79
C SER A 566 3.37 27.95 3.17
N GLY A 567 2.58 28.60 4.04
CA GLY A 567 1.35 29.32 3.65
C GLY A 567 0.09 28.46 3.52
N MET A 568 0.18 27.14 3.72
CA MET A 568 -0.98 26.24 3.67
C MET A 568 -1.84 26.33 4.94
N THR A 569 -3.15 26.19 4.75
CA THR A 569 -4.13 25.84 5.79
C THR A 569 -4.46 24.34 5.72
N ALA A 570 -5.02 23.78 6.79
CA ALA A 570 -5.29 22.34 6.89
C ALA A 570 -6.15 21.77 5.73
N ASP A 571 -7.14 22.52 5.24
CA ASP A 571 -7.94 22.17 4.06
C ASP A 571 -7.08 22.09 2.78
N THR A 572 -6.21 23.08 2.54
CA THR A 572 -5.30 23.06 1.39
C THR A 572 -4.23 21.98 1.47
N ALA A 573 -3.80 21.61 2.68
CA ALA A 573 -2.85 20.51 2.90
C ALA A 573 -3.48 19.13 2.68
N LEU A 574 -4.76 18.95 3.06
CA LEU A 574 -5.52 17.73 2.71
C LEU A 574 -5.72 17.64 1.20
N GLN A 575 -6.13 18.72 0.54
CA GLN A 575 -6.31 18.73 -0.91
C GLN A 575 -5.00 18.44 -1.64
N ALA A 576 -3.87 19.05 -1.23
CA ALA A 576 -2.56 18.76 -1.80
C ALA A 576 -2.09 17.32 -1.56
N ALA A 577 -2.63 16.61 -0.57
CA ALA A 577 -2.39 15.18 -0.37
C ALA A 577 -3.27 14.31 -1.27
N LEU A 578 -4.55 14.66 -1.44
CA LEU A 578 -5.46 13.97 -2.38
C LEU A 578 -5.02 14.16 -3.83
N ASP A 579 -4.62 15.38 -4.21
CA ASP A 579 -4.09 15.72 -5.53
C ASP A 579 -2.80 14.95 -5.85
N GLU A 580 -1.94 14.70 -4.86
CA GLU A 580 -0.71 13.90 -5.00
C GLU A 580 -1.02 12.42 -5.24
N TRP A 581 -1.99 11.87 -4.49
CA TRP A 581 -2.46 10.50 -4.69
C TRP A 581 -3.10 10.30 -6.06
N GLU A 582 -4.05 11.14 -6.48
CA GLU A 582 -4.72 10.99 -7.78
C GLU A 582 -3.78 11.28 -8.96
N ALA A 583 -2.76 12.14 -8.79
CA ALA A 583 -1.71 12.36 -9.81
C ALA A 583 -0.75 11.16 -9.95
N TRP A 584 -0.63 10.30 -8.93
CA TRP A 584 0.15 9.06 -8.98
C TRP A 584 -0.67 7.86 -9.47
N ARG A 585 -1.99 7.83 -9.29
CA ARG A 585 -2.85 6.70 -9.67
C ARG A 585 -2.82 6.38 -11.17
N VAL A 586 -2.94 5.09 -11.47
CA VAL A 586 -3.23 4.59 -12.82
C VAL A 586 -4.71 4.17 -12.89
N ALA A 587 -5.29 4.14 -14.09
CA ALA A 587 -6.66 3.68 -14.28
C ALA A 587 -6.75 2.14 -14.12
N PRO A 588 -7.63 1.61 -13.25
CA PRO A 588 -7.84 0.17 -13.13
C PRO A 588 -8.37 -0.47 -14.43
N PRO A 589 -8.20 -1.80 -14.62
CA PRO A 589 -8.76 -2.52 -15.75
C PRO A 589 -10.26 -2.29 -15.95
N ALA A 590 -10.69 -2.20 -17.20
CA ALA A 590 -12.11 -2.23 -17.53
C ALA A 590 -12.67 -3.64 -17.26
N GLY A 591 -13.87 -3.72 -16.66
CA GLY A 591 -14.54 -4.98 -16.33
C GLY A 591 -14.76 -5.19 -14.83
N LEU A 592 -13.96 -4.53 -13.99
CA LEU A 592 -14.11 -4.56 -12.53
C LEU A 592 -15.46 -4.01 -12.05
N SER A 593 -15.99 -4.58 -10.97
CA SER A 593 -17.11 -4.01 -10.24
C SER A 593 -16.73 -2.71 -9.52
N ALA A 594 -17.71 -1.98 -8.98
CA ALA A 594 -17.43 -0.81 -8.14
C ALA A 594 -16.65 -1.19 -6.85
N VAL A 595 -16.98 -2.34 -6.24
CA VAL A 595 -16.30 -2.85 -5.04
C VAL A 595 -14.88 -3.26 -5.37
N GLU A 596 -14.71 -3.96 -6.49
CA GLU A 596 -13.39 -4.39 -6.95
C GLU A 596 -12.51 -3.21 -7.35
N THR A 597 -13.10 -2.16 -7.95
CA THR A 597 -12.41 -0.89 -8.25
C THR A 597 -11.95 -0.18 -6.96
N GLN A 598 -12.77 -0.22 -5.91
CA GLN A 598 -12.43 0.35 -4.60
C GLN A 598 -11.25 -0.41 -3.96
N ILE A 599 -11.30 -1.74 -3.96
CA ILE A 599 -10.25 -2.59 -3.35
C ILE A 599 -8.98 -2.60 -4.21
N TRP A 600 -9.07 -2.49 -5.54
CA TRP A 600 -7.92 -2.25 -6.42
C TRP A 600 -7.23 -0.93 -6.06
N ARG A 601 -7.98 0.18 -5.99
CA ARG A 601 -7.45 1.50 -5.63
C ARG A 601 -6.79 1.51 -4.24
N GLN A 602 -7.30 0.73 -3.29
CA GLN A 602 -6.67 0.57 -1.98
C GLN A 602 -5.42 -0.34 -2.04
N SER A 603 -5.45 -1.39 -2.86
CA SER A 603 -4.33 -2.31 -3.07
C SER A 603 -3.13 -1.60 -3.70
N GLU A 604 -3.35 -0.71 -4.66
CA GLU A 604 -2.33 0.19 -5.20
C GLU A 604 -1.69 1.04 -4.09
N ALA A 605 -2.52 1.67 -3.25
CA ALA A 605 -2.03 2.47 -2.13
C ALA A 605 -1.26 1.64 -1.09
N VAL A 606 -1.68 0.40 -0.82
CA VAL A 606 -0.93 -0.54 0.05
C VAL A 606 0.42 -0.94 -0.56
N LEU A 607 0.50 -1.19 -1.88
CA LEU A 607 1.76 -1.44 -2.56
C LEU A 607 2.70 -0.23 -2.48
N ARG A 608 2.19 0.98 -2.68
CA ARG A 608 2.94 2.24 -2.57
C ARG A 608 3.44 2.51 -1.16
N MET A 609 2.60 2.25 -0.15
CA MET A 609 2.92 2.37 1.27
C MET A 609 3.83 1.26 1.79
N GLY A 610 3.85 0.10 1.13
CA GLY A 610 4.73 -1.03 1.45
C GLY A 610 6.19 -0.82 1.03
N GLN A 611 6.47 0.14 0.15
CA GLN A 611 7.81 0.40 -0.36
C GLN A 611 8.60 1.41 0.50
N VAL A 612 9.79 0.98 0.94
CA VAL A 612 10.76 1.80 1.67
C VAL A 612 11.43 2.81 0.72
N ARG A 613 11.45 4.08 1.11
CA ARG A 613 11.96 5.22 0.32
C ARG A 613 13.17 5.90 0.96
N GLU A 614 13.69 5.35 2.05
CA GLU A 614 14.91 5.79 2.73
C GLU A 614 16.16 5.60 1.84
N THR A 615 16.97 6.65 1.67
CA THR A 615 18.16 6.67 0.80
C THR A 615 19.48 6.84 1.56
N SER A 616 19.48 6.56 2.87
CA SER A 616 20.66 6.66 3.75
C SER A 616 21.63 5.47 3.62
N ASP A 617 21.14 4.35 3.11
CA ASP A 617 21.85 3.08 2.91
C ASP A 617 21.17 2.30 1.75
N LEU A 618 21.21 0.97 1.77
CA LEU A 618 20.59 0.11 0.76
C LEU A 618 19.08 -0.13 0.99
N SER A 619 18.42 0.63 1.87
CA SER A 619 16.98 0.52 2.15
C SER A 619 16.08 0.76 0.92
N PHE A 620 16.46 1.68 0.04
CA PHE A 620 15.59 2.20 -1.02
C PHE A 620 15.08 1.10 -1.97
N GLY A 621 13.76 1.06 -2.16
CA GLY A 621 13.09 0.16 -3.10
C GLY A 621 12.54 -1.11 -2.49
N GLN A 622 12.98 -1.52 -1.29
CA GLN A 622 12.44 -2.67 -0.57
C GLN A 622 10.92 -2.61 -0.42
N ILE A 623 10.24 -3.76 -0.57
CA ILE A 623 8.81 -3.88 -0.28
C ILE A 623 8.59 -4.91 0.82
N LEU A 624 7.99 -4.47 1.93
CA LEU A 624 7.68 -5.31 3.09
C LEU A 624 6.61 -6.35 2.76
N ALA A 625 6.57 -7.47 3.50
CA ALA A 625 5.49 -8.46 3.38
C ALA A 625 4.15 -7.93 3.93
N SER A 626 4.16 -7.25 5.09
CA SER A 626 3.00 -6.54 5.66
C SER A 626 3.35 -5.13 6.12
N LEU A 627 2.32 -4.30 6.34
CA LEU A 627 2.47 -3.04 7.10
C LEU A 627 2.26 -3.26 8.61
N PRO A 628 2.77 -2.38 9.48
CA PRO A 628 2.38 -2.33 10.89
C PRO A 628 0.87 -2.12 11.06
N PRO A 629 0.23 -2.64 12.13
CA PRO A 629 0.80 -3.37 13.26
C PRO A 629 1.03 -4.88 12.99
N GLY A 630 0.97 -5.33 11.73
CA GLY A 630 1.34 -6.70 11.35
C GLY A 630 2.79 -7.03 11.73
N ASN A 631 3.05 -8.29 12.08
CA ASN A 631 4.36 -8.74 12.57
C ASN A 631 5.42 -8.83 11.45
N TRP A 632 4.98 -8.82 10.19
CA TRP A 632 5.78 -9.08 8.99
C TRP A 632 6.15 -7.80 8.24
N ASN A 633 6.42 -6.70 8.96
CA ASN A 633 7.05 -5.50 8.40
C ASN A 633 8.56 -5.73 8.13
N ILE A 634 8.84 -6.75 7.32
CA ILE A 634 10.17 -7.24 6.92
C ILE A 634 10.09 -7.61 5.42
N THR A 635 11.18 -7.43 4.68
CA THR A 635 11.24 -7.68 3.22
C THR A 635 11.61 -9.14 2.93
N TRP A 636 10.63 -10.02 2.72
CA TRP A 636 10.90 -11.36 2.15
C TRP A 636 11.13 -11.26 0.64
N SER A 637 12.12 -12.01 0.12
CA SER A 637 12.42 -12.09 -1.33
C SER A 637 11.19 -12.53 -2.13
N ARG A 638 10.42 -13.46 -1.56
CA ARG A 638 9.20 -14.06 -2.10
C ARG A 638 8.03 -13.06 -2.20
N ASP A 639 7.62 -12.47 -1.09
CA ASP A 639 6.50 -11.53 -1.03
C ASP A 639 6.75 -10.29 -1.91
N MET A 640 7.97 -9.76 -1.90
CA MET A 640 8.37 -8.63 -2.73
C MET A 640 8.24 -8.96 -4.24
N ALA A 641 8.49 -10.20 -4.67
CA ALA A 641 8.27 -10.58 -6.07
C ALA A 641 6.79 -10.50 -6.48
N TYR A 642 5.85 -10.94 -5.63
CA TYR A 642 4.41 -10.77 -5.90
C TYR A 642 3.97 -9.30 -5.81
N ALA A 643 4.59 -8.49 -4.95
CA ALA A 643 4.35 -7.04 -4.91
C ALA A 643 4.83 -6.34 -6.19
N VAL A 644 6.03 -6.66 -6.68
CA VAL A 644 6.58 -6.15 -7.96
C VAL A 644 5.68 -6.50 -9.13
N VAL A 645 5.23 -7.77 -9.22
CA VAL A 645 4.34 -8.19 -10.31
C VAL A 645 2.97 -7.50 -10.20
N GLY A 646 2.46 -7.27 -8.98
CA GLY A 646 1.29 -6.41 -8.74
C GLY A 646 1.48 -4.98 -9.25
N LEU A 647 2.57 -4.32 -8.86
CA LEU A 647 2.92 -2.96 -9.32
C LEU A 647 3.02 -2.88 -10.85
N VAL A 648 3.67 -3.86 -11.50
CA VAL A 648 3.76 -3.95 -12.97
C VAL A 648 2.38 -4.04 -13.61
N HIS A 649 1.50 -4.93 -13.14
CA HIS A 649 0.16 -5.11 -13.70
C HIS A 649 -0.85 -4.00 -13.35
N SER A 650 -0.48 -3.10 -12.43
CA SER A 650 -1.18 -1.83 -12.15
C SER A 650 -0.51 -0.61 -12.81
N GLY A 651 0.60 -0.79 -13.54
CA GLY A 651 1.28 0.27 -14.29
C GLY A 651 2.31 1.09 -13.51
N HIS A 652 2.55 0.77 -12.24
CA HIS A 652 3.49 1.44 -11.32
C HIS A 652 4.94 0.97 -11.56
N ALA A 653 5.43 1.23 -12.78
CA ALA A 653 6.71 0.74 -13.27
C ALA A 653 7.93 1.33 -12.53
N ALA A 654 7.82 2.53 -11.95
CA ALA A 654 8.92 3.16 -11.21
C ALA A 654 9.16 2.48 -9.86
N GLU A 655 8.09 2.25 -9.09
CA GLU A 655 8.11 1.48 -7.85
C GLU A 655 8.59 0.03 -8.09
N ALA A 656 8.10 -0.63 -9.16
CA ALA A 656 8.54 -1.97 -9.54
C ALA A 656 10.04 -2.02 -9.91
N MET A 657 10.53 -1.00 -10.62
CA MET A 657 11.94 -0.85 -10.97
C MET A 657 12.83 -0.73 -9.75
N ALA A 658 12.44 0.13 -8.79
CA ALA A 658 13.21 0.34 -7.56
C ALA A 658 13.35 -0.94 -6.73
N ALA A 659 12.29 -1.75 -6.63
CA ALA A 659 12.32 -3.03 -5.92
C ALA A 659 13.16 -4.10 -6.63
N LEU A 660 13.14 -4.16 -7.97
CA LEU A 660 14.00 -5.04 -8.74
C LEU A 660 15.48 -4.63 -8.65
N GLU A 661 15.77 -3.33 -8.66
CA GLU A 661 17.15 -2.84 -8.50
C GLU A 661 17.67 -3.00 -7.06
N PHE A 662 16.82 -2.85 -6.04
CA PHE A 662 17.16 -3.14 -4.65
C PHE A 662 17.78 -4.55 -4.51
N VAL A 663 17.12 -5.57 -5.05
CA VAL A 663 17.57 -6.97 -4.95
C VAL A 663 18.95 -7.19 -5.61
N LEU A 664 19.31 -6.37 -6.60
CA LEU A 664 20.61 -6.38 -7.28
C LEU A 664 21.71 -5.58 -6.55
N LYS A 665 21.34 -4.73 -5.59
CA LYS A 665 22.24 -3.86 -4.80
C LYS A 665 22.43 -4.32 -3.35
N ALA A 666 21.47 -5.05 -2.79
CA ALA A 666 21.45 -5.50 -1.40
C ALA A 666 22.64 -6.40 -1.03
N ASP A 667 23.09 -6.35 0.24
CA ASP A 667 24.13 -7.25 0.75
C ASP A 667 23.59 -8.70 0.77
N SER A 668 24.21 -9.59 -0.01
CA SER A 668 23.96 -11.04 0.01
C SER A 668 25.25 -11.84 -0.09
N GLY A 669 25.17 -13.17 0.02
CA GLY A 669 26.32 -14.08 -0.02
C GLY A 669 26.70 -14.63 1.37
N GLY A 670 25.99 -14.23 2.43
CA GLY A 670 26.28 -14.64 3.81
C GLY A 670 26.21 -16.16 4.04
N TYR A 671 25.49 -16.87 3.17
CA TYR A 671 25.17 -18.29 3.29
C TYR A 671 25.84 -19.16 2.21
N GLU A 672 26.81 -18.60 1.45
CA GLU A 672 27.59 -19.36 0.45
C GLU A 672 28.28 -20.58 1.08
N ALA A 673 28.92 -20.35 2.23
CA ALA A 673 29.71 -21.33 2.96
C ALA A 673 28.86 -22.32 3.80
N GLY A 674 27.94 -23.03 3.15
CA GLY A 674 27.20 -24.14 3.77
C GLY A 674 25.91 -24.53 3.07
N TYR A 675 25.32 -23.62 2.30
CA TYR A 675 23.99 -23.80 1.70
C TYR A 675 24.06 -23.72 0.18
N THR A 676 24.29 -22.54 -0.41
CA THR A 676 24.31 -22.39 -1.88
C THR A 676 25.59 -22.94 -2.53
N GLY A 677 26.73 -22.86 -1.84
CA GLY A 677 28.02 -23.41 -2.31
C GLY A 677 28.66 -22.68 -3.51
N VAL A 678 28.05 -21.59 -3.97
CA VAL A 678 28.53 -20.69 -5.05
C VAL A 678 28.16 -19.24 -4.74
N PRO A 679 28.91 -18.24 -5.23
CA PRO A 679 28.55 -16.83 -5.10
C PRO A 679 27.16 -16.54 -5.69
N TYR A 680 26.35 -15.75 -4.97
CA TYR A 680 24.96 -15.52 -5.34
C TYR A 680 24.43 -14.13 -4.97
N GLN A 681 23.37 -13.72 -5.68
CA GLN A 681 22.55 -12.55 -5.42
C GLN A 681 21.09 -13.01 -5.22
N VAL A 682 20.24 -12.15 -4.64
CA VAL A 682 18.97 -12.47 -3.96
C VAL A 682 19.20 -13.10 -2.58
N SER A 683 18.51 -12.61 -1.55
CA SER A 683 18.54 -13.21 -0.21
C SER A 683 17.88 -14.59 -0.22
N ILE A 684 18.50 -15.54 0.48
CA ILE A 684 17.97 -16.88 0.73
C ILE A 684 16.74 -16.93 1.66
N THR A 685 16.23 -15.80 2.16
CA THR A 685 14.91 -15.71 2.84
C THR A 685 14.38 -14.28 2.77
N ARG A 686 14.95 -13.37 3.58
CA ARG A 686 14.47 -12.00 3.77
C ARG A 686 15.62 -11.01 4.00
N TYR A 687 15.29 -9.74 4.22
CA TYR A 687 16.26 -8.66 4.46
C TYR A 687 15.93 -7.86 5.71
N PHE A 688 16.97 -7.44 6.44
CA PHE A 688 16.92 -6.33 7.38
C PHE A 688 16.73 -4.99 6.64
N GLY A 689 16.19 -4.00 7.35
CA GLY A 689 15.88 -2.67 6.83
C GLY A 689 17.00 -2.04 6.00
N ARG A 690 18.25 -2.09 6.48
CA ARG A 690 19.41 -1.53 5.76
C ARG A 690 19.83 -2.25 4.48
N GLY A 691 19.04 -3.21 4.00
CA GLY A 691 19.31 -4.02 2.81
C GLY A 691 20.27 -5.18 3.03
N ARG A 692 20.38 -5.69 4.26
CA ARG A 692 21.22 -6.86 4.57
C ARG A 692 20.44 -8.17 4.59
N GLU A 693 20.93 -9.17 3.88
CA GLU A 693 20.44 -10.56 3.93
C GLU A 693 20.29 -11.11 5.37
N GLU A 694 19.16 -11.78 5.59
CA GLU A 694 18.70 -12.34 6.86
C GLU A 694 17.96 -13.67 6.60
N THR A 695 18.02 -14.59 7.57
CA THR A 695 17.06 -15.70 7.68
C THR A 695 16.71 -15.96 9.15
N ASP A 696 15.48 -16.43 9.39
CA ASP A 696 14.98 -16.80 10.72
C ASP A 696 15.61 -18.09 11.25
N PHE A 697 15.97 -18.13 12.54
CA PHE A 697 16.58 -19.30 13.17
C PHE A 697 15.73 -19.83 14.34
N ASN A 698 15.31 -21.10 14.25
CA ASN A 698 14.68 -21.81 15.36
C ASN A 698 15.50 -23.05 15.79
N ALA A 699 14.91 -23.96 16.58
CA ALA A 699 15.57 -25.19 17.04
C ALA A 699 15.95 -26.16 15.91
N ASP A 700 15.18 -26.14 14.82
CA ASP A 700 15.38 -26.86 13.56
C ASP A 700 16.17 -26.00 12.54
N GLY A 701 16.79 -24.89 12.95
CA GLY A 701 17.81 -24.16 12.18
C GLY A 701 17.28 -22.98 11.37
N PRO A 702 18.04 -22.52 10.35
CA PRO A 702 17.63 -21.43 9.47
C PRO A 702 16.50 -21.86 8.52
N ASN A 703 15.77 -20.89 7.96
CA ASN A 703 15.10 -21.06 6.68
C ASN A 703 16.12 -20.88 5.54
N ILE A 704 16.06 -21.71 4.50
CA ILE A 704 16.85 -21.54 3.29
C ILE A 704 15.90 -21.72 2.11
N GLU A 705 15.56 -20.63 1.43
CA GLU A 705 14.62 -20.57 0.32
C GLU A 705 15.38 -20.39 -0.99
N TYR A 706 15.22 -21.32 -1.93
CA TYR A 706 15.81 -21.19 -3.27
C TYR A 706 14.79 -20.70 -4.31
N ASP A 707 13.51 -20.57 -3.95
CA ASP A 707 12.46 -20.06 -4.85
C ASP A 707 12.64 -18.56 -5.15
N GLY A 708 13.15 -17.76 -4.20
CA GLY A 708 13.43 -16.33 -4.38
C GLY A 708 14.26 -16.01 -5.63
N PHE A 709 15.22 -16.87 -5.99
CA PHE A 709 16.00 -16.77 -7.23
C PHE A 709 15.13 -16.86 -8.49
N GLY A 710 14.22 -17.83 -8.51
CA GLY A 710 13.28 -18.06 -9.60
C GLY A 710 12.19 -16.99 -9.67
N LEU A 711 11.69 -16.56 -8.50
CA LEU A 711 10.70 -15.50 -8.35
C LEU A 711 11.23 -14.13 -8.76
N TYR A 712 12.48 -13.80 -8.44
CA TYR A 712 13.14 -12.58 -8.93
C TYR A 712 13.22 -12.56 -10.46
N LEU A 713 13.70 -13.64 -11.06
CA LEU A 713 13.79 -13.78 -12.53
C LEU A 713 12.40 -13.74 -13.19
N TRP A 714 11.37 -14.29 -12.52
CA TRP A 714 9.97 -14.17 -12.93
C TRP A 714 9.47 -12.72 -12.88
N ALA A 715 9.63 -12.03 -11.77
CA ALA A 715 9.17 -10.66 -11.59
C ALA A 715 9.86 -9.67 -12.56
N LEU A 716 11.16 -9.85 -12.79
CA LEU A 716 11.89 -9.14 -13.84
C LEU A 716 11.37 -9.48 -15.25
N GLY A 717 10.92 -10.72 -15.47
CA GLY A 717 10.33 -11.17 -16.74
C GLY A 717 8.95 -10.59 -17.02
N GLU A 718 8.12 -10.44 -15.99
CA GLU A 718 6.87 -9.66 -16.07
C GLU A 718 7.16 -8.19 -16.36
N TYR A 719 8.10 -7.57 -15.63
CA TYR A 719 8.53 -6.18 -15.85
C TYR A 719 8.95 -5.93 -17.30
N VAL A 720 10.00 -6.62 -17.79
CA VAL A 720 10.56 -6.41 -19.13
C VAL A 720 9.52 -6.62 -20.23
N ARG A 721 8.55 -7.53 -20.03
CA ARG A 721 7.50 -7.83 -21.01
C ARG A 721 6.34 -6.82 -21.01
N VAL A 722 6.02 -6.21 -19.88
CA VAL A 722 4.93 -5.24 -19.76
C VAL A 722 5.41 -3.82 -20.06
N THR A 723 6.60 -3.43 -19.58
CA THR A 723 7.15 -2.08 -19.82
C THR A 723 7.92 -1.96 -21.13
N GLY A 724 8.48 -3.08 -21.62
CA GLY A 724 9.45 -3.09 -22.71
C GLY A 724 10.87 -2.65 -22.30
N ASP A 725 11.08 -2.25 -21.04
CA ASP A 725 12.40 -1.82 -20.56
C ASP A 725 13.27 -3.02 -20.12
N ASN A 726 14.44 -3.12 -20.72
CA ASN A 726 15.46 -4.15 -20.49
C ASN A 726 16.73 -3.55 -19.84
N SER A 727 16.63 -2.36 -19.24
CA SER A 727 17.76 -1.62 -18.66
C SER A 727 18.44 -2.37 -17.52
N LEU A 728 17.71 -2.87 -16.51
CA LEU A 728 18.31 -3.69 -15.43
C LEU A 728 19.01 -4.94 -15.98
N VAL A 729 18.37 -5.66 -16.90
CA VAL A 729 18.95 -6.84 -17.54
C VAL A 729 20.26 -6.52 -18.26
N THR A 730 20.38 -5.31 -18.81
CA THR A 730 21.58 -4.84 -19.53
C THR A 730 22.66 -4.35 -18.56
N SER A 731 22.32 -3.49 -17.61
CA SER A 731 23.25 -2.90 -16.64
C SER A 731 23.83 -3.93 -15.66
N TYR A 732 23.00 -4.89 -15.21
CA TYR A 732 23.36 -5.89 -14.21
C TYR A 732 23.52 -7.29 -14.80
N TRP A 733 23.75 -7.42 -16.12
CA TRP A 733 23.77 -8.73 -16.79
C TRP A 733 24.74 -9.74 -16.14
N SER A 734 25.93 -9.30 -15.70
CA SER A 734 26.88 -10.18 -15.01
C SER A 734 26.34 -10.74 -13.69
N VAL A 735 25.63 -9.93 -12.90
CA VAL A 735 25.02 -10.37 -11.63
C VAL A 735 23.88 -11.35 -11.92
N ILE A 736 22.95 -10.96 -12.80
CA ILE A 736 21.78 -11.78 -13.17
C ILE A 736 22.22 -13.12 -13.77
N ARG A 737 23.23 -13.12 -14.64
CA ARG A 737 23.79 -14.31 -15.27
C ARG A 737 24.57 -15.18 -14.28
N ASP A 738 25.57 -14.64 -13.61
CA ASP A 738 26.53 -15.45 -12.85
C ASP A 738 26.01 -15.82 -11.46
N GLN A 739 25.32 -14.89 -10.79
CA GLN A 739 24.98 -14.97 -9.37
C GLN A 739 23.49 -15.29 -9.10
N ILE A 740 22.62 -15.18 -10.11
CA ILE A 740 21.21 -15.61 -9.98
C ILE A 740 20.96 -16.83 -10.87
N ALA A 741 20.99 -16.69 -12.19
CA ALA A 741 20.65 -17.78 -13.12
C ALA A 741 21.64 -18.96 -13.08
N SER A 742 22.96 -18.70 -13.04
CA SER A 742 23.96 -19.79 -12.99
C SER A 742 24.12 -20.41 -11.59
N ALA A 743 23.86 -19.64 -10.53
CA ALA A 743 23.73 -20.17 -9.18
C ALA A 743 22.55 -21.17 -9.11
N LEU A 744 21.38 -20.75 -9.62
CA LEU A 744 20.17 -21.56 -9.68
C LEU A 744 20.31 -22.84 -10.56
N VAL A 745 21.10 -22.80 -11.64
CA VAL A 745 21.49 -24.02 -12.39
C VAL A 745 22.40 -24.95 -11.59
N THR A 746 23.25 -24.39 -10.72
CA THR A 746 24.16 -25.18 -9.86
C THR A 746 23.40 -25.85 -8.71
N LEU A 747 22.29 -25.26 -8.28
CA LEU A 747 21.35 -25.80 -7.28
C LEU A 747 20.43 -26.91 -7.84
N VAL A 748 20.65 -27.46 -9.03
CA VAL A 748 19.88 -28.59 -9.56
C VAL A 748 20.55 -29.91 -9.17
N ASP A 749 19.89 -30.73 -8.34
CA ASP A 749 20.40 -32.06 -7.98
C ASP A 749 20.47 -32.96 -9.22
N ALA A 750 21.69 -33.38 -9.55
CA ALA A 750 21.97 -34.18 -10.75
C ALA A 750 21.47 -35.64 -10.65
N SER A 751 20.90 -36.07 -9.52
CA SER A 751 20.37 -37.43 -9.33
C SER A 751 18.86 -37.56 -9.58
N THR A 752 18.11 -36.49 -9.32
CA THR A 752 16.64 -36.38 -9.45
C THR A 752 16.21 -35.44 -10.58
N GLY A 753 17.04 -34.45 -10.92
CA GLY A 753 16.71 -33.37 -11.85
C GLY A 753 15.80 -32.28 -11.27
N LEU A 754 15.45 -32.38 -9.98
CA LEU A 754 14.79 -31.33 -9.21
C LEU A 754 15.83 -30.35 -8.67
N LEU A 755 15.38 -29.26 -8.05
CA LEU A 755 16.26 -28.41 -7.25
C LEU A 755 16.75 -29.18 -6.00
N GLU A 756 17.89 -28.75 -5.45
CA GLU A 756 18.39 -29.21 -4.15
C GLU A 756 17.36 -28.95 -3.04
N ALA A 757 17.44 -29.73 -1.96
CA ALA A 757 16.44 -29.68 -0.90
C ALA A 757 16.52 -28.37 -0.10
N ASP A 758 15.37 -27.72 0.10
CA ASP A 758 15.25 -26.38 0.69
C ASP A 758 14.08 -26.28 1.70
N SER A 759 13.82 -25.07 2.23
CA SER A 759 12.74 -24.77 3.18
C SER A 759 11.44 -24.27 2.51
N SER A 760 11.54 -23.71 1.30
CA SER A 760 10.43 -23.24 0.45
C SER A 760 9.48 -22.21 1.09
N ILE A 761 8.43 -21.83 0.34
CA ILE A 761 7.38 -20.85 0.65
C ILE A 761 6.75 -20.95 2.05
N TRP A 762 6.76 -22.14 2.67
CA TRP A 762 6.14 -22.36 3.98
C TRP A 762 7.13 -22.43 5.15
N GLU A 763 8.41 -22.14 4.90
CA GLU A 763 9.42 -21.91 5.93
C GLU A 763 9.56 -23.07 6.93
N VAL A 764 9.79 -24.29 6.40
CA VAL A 764 9.90 -25.51 7.25
C VAL A 764 11.22 -25.65 8.00
N HIS A 765 12.10 -24.64 7.94
CA HIS A 765 13.49 -24.63 8.43
C HIS A 765 14.35 -25.78 7.82
N TRP A 766 15.61 -25.92 8.25
CA TRP A 766 16.61 -26.71 7.51
C TRP A 766 17.02 -28.06 8.12
N ASN A 767 17.15 -28.20 9.44
CA ASN A 767 17.95 -29.27 10.09
C ASN A 767 17.31 -30.68 10.04
N GLY A 768 17.24 -31.29 8.86
CA GLY A 768 16.57 -32.56 8.59
C GLY A 768 15.09 -32.39 8.20
N GLN A 769 14.64 -31.14 8.03
CA GLN A 769 13.30 -30.78 7.55
C GLN A 769 13.29 -30.38 6.06
N GLN A 770 14.46 -30.14 5.45
CA GLN A 770 14.54 -29.69 4.06
C GLN A 770 14.05 -30.76 3.07
N LYS A 771 13.33 -30.34 2.03
CA LYS A 771 12.74 -31.24 1.02
C LYS A 771 12.96 -30.67 -0.38
N GLN A 772 12.91 -31.51 -1.40
CA GLN A 772 12.90 -31.06 -2.78
C GLN A 772 11.47 -30.68 -3.14
N PHE A 773 11.10 -29.45 -2.79
CA PHE A 773 9.76 -28.93 -2.93
C PHE A 773 9.39 -28.62 -4.39
N THR A 774 8.17 -28.98 -4.74
CA THR A 774 7.57 -28.73 -6.06
C THR A 774 7.43 -27.23 -6.32
N TYR A 775 7.04 -26.42 -5.32
CA TYR A 775 6.98 -24.96 -5.48
C TYR A 775 8.34 -24.38 -5.85
N THR A 776 9.40 -24.71 -5.10
CA THR A 776 10.77 -24.24 -5.36
C THR A 776 11.26 -24.66 -6.74
N ALA A 777 11.04 -25.92 -7.13
CA ALA A 777 11.42 -26.42 -8.46
C ALA A 777 10.63 -25.76 -9.60
N LEU A 778 9.36 -25.39 -9.39
CA LEU A 778 8.53 -24.66 -10.36
C LEU A 778 8.96 -23.19 -10.49
N ALA A 779 9.23 -22.51 -9.37
CA ALA A 779 9.74 -21.14 -9.36
C ALA A 779 11.08 -21.08 -10.11
N ALA A 780 11.99 -22.02 -9.81
CA ALA A 780 13.26 -22.16 -10.51
C ALA A 780 13.08 -22.45 -12.00
N ALA A 781 12.15 -23.33 -12.37
CA ALA A 781 11.84 -23.62 -13.77
C ALA A 781 11.30 -22.38 -14.53
N ARG A 782 10.38 -21.59 -13.93
CA ARG A 782 9.89 -20.35 -14.53
C ARG A 782 11.02 -19.35 -14.71
N GLY A 783 11.76 -19.06 -13.65
CA GLY A 783 12.85 -18.08 -13.65
C GLY A 783 13.97 -18.39 -14.63
N LEU A 784 14.39 -19.66 -14.76
CA LEU A 784 15.42 -20.05 -15.73
C LEU A 784 14.96 -19.89 -17.19
N CYS A 785 13.66 -20.01 -17.47
CA CYS A 785 13.13 -19.78 -18.81
C CYS A 785 13.01 -18.28 -19.16
N GLU A 786 12.77 -17.41 -18.17
CA GLU A 786 12.93 -15.94 -18.32
C GLU A 786 14.40 -15.57 -18.52
N ALA A 787 15.32 -16.16 -17.73
CA ALA A 787 16.77 -15.96 -17.87
C ALA A 787 17.29 -16.38 -19.26
N ALA A 788 16.66 -17.36 -19.91
CA ALA A 788 16.98 -17.72 -21.30
C ALA A 788 16.59 -16.62 -22.31
N ALA A 789 15.48 -15.91 -22.07
CA ALA A 789 15.09 -14.74 -22.86
C ALA A 789 16.05 -13.56 -22.60
N PHE A 790 16.39 -13.28 -21.34
CA PHE A 790 17.39 -12.27 -20.96
C PHE A 790 18.74 -12.52 -21.63
N ALA A 791 19.28 -13.74 -21.52
CA ALA A 791 20.52 -14.15 -22.18
C ALA A 791 20.45 -14.00 -23.70
N THR A 792 19.29 -14.28 -24.31
CA THR A 792 19.07 -14.05 -25.75
C THR A 792 19.11 -12.56 -26.10
N SER A 793 18.51 -11.69 -25.27
CA SER A 793 18.55 -10.22 -25.47
C SER A 793 19.98 -9.66 -25.40
N GLN A 794 20.82 -10.23 -24.52
CA GLN A 794 22.22 -9.85 -24.33
C GLN A 794 23.19 -10.57 -25.30
N GLY A 795 22.67 -11.37 -26.24
CA GLY A 795 23.46 -12.11 -27.23
C GLY A 795 24.22 -13.32 -26.68
N ASP A 796 24.04 -13.68 -25.40
CA ASP A 796 24.64 -14.83 -24.74
C ASP A 796 23.90 -16.13 -25.09
N THR A 797 24.01 -16.50 -26.37
CA THR A 797 23.38 -17.71 -26.94
C THR A 797 23.83 -19.02 -26.29
N ALA A 798 24.96 -19.03 -25.57
CA ALA A 798 25.43 -20.20 -24.84
C ALA A 798 24.62 -20.38 -23.54
N ASN A 799 24.55 -19.33 -22.70
CA ASN A 799 23.78 -19.39 -21.47
C ASN A 799 22.27 -19.42 -21.73
N ALA A 800 21.78 -18.78 -22.80
CA ALA A 800 20.38 -18.91 -23.23
C ALA A 800 19.97 -20.37 -23.47
N ALA A 801 20.83 -21.16 -24.13
CA ALA A 801 20.58 -22.59 -24.34
C ALA A 801 20.67 -23.38 -23.02
N THR A 802 21.61 -23.04 -22.15
CA THR A 802 21.79 -23.67 -20.83
C THR A 802 20.56 -23.47 -19.94
N TYR A 803 20.12 -22.22 -19.73
CA TYR A 803 18.99 -21.90 -18.84
C TYR A 803 17.67 -22.46 -19.38
N LEU A 804 17.43 -22.39 -20.69
CA LEU A 804 16.23 -22.98 -21.31
C LEU A 804 16.19 -24.50 -21.11
N THR A 805 17.35 -25.17 -21.26
CA THR A 805 17.46 -26.63 -21.04
C THR A 805 17.27 -26.98 -19.57
N ALA A 806 17.83 -26.19 -18.64
CA ALA A 806 17.69 -26.42 -17.21
C ALA A 806 16.24 -26.24 -16.72
N GLY A 807 15.56 -25.16 -17.12
CA GLY A 807 14.15 -24.92 -16.76
C GLY A 807 13.20 -25.97 -17.35
N GLN A 808 13.43 -26.42 -18.59
CA GLN A 808 12.68 -27.55 -19.19
C GLN A 808 12.92 -28.86 -18.43
N ASN A 809 14.16 -29.15 -18.04
CA ASN A 809 14.50 -30.36 -17.28
C ASN A 809 13.89 -30.35 -15.87
N LEU A 810 13.92 -29.22 -15.16
CA LEU A 810 13.30 -29.06 -13.83
C LEU A 810 11.79 -29.30 -13.87
N ARG A 811 11.11 -28.64 -14.82
CA ARG A 811 9.68 -28.83 -15.11
C ARG A 811 9.35 -30.30 -15.39
N ASP A 812 10.17 -30.96 -16.22
CA ASP A 812 9.99 -32.37 -16.54
C ASP A 812 10.29 -33.27 -15.34
N ALA A 813 11.26 -32.94 -14.49
CA ALA A 813 11.53 -33.66 -13.25
C ALA A 813 10.35 -33.56 -12.26
N VAL A 814 9.75 -32.37 -12.09
CA VAL A 814 8.51 -32.21 -11.30
C VAL A 814 7.40 -33.11 -11.85
N LYS A 815 7.16 -33.07 -13.16
CA LYS A 815 6.12 -33.88 -13.83
C LYS A 815 6.36 -35.39 -13.75
N ASN A 816 7.60 -35.84 -13.67
CA ASN A 816 7.97 -37.27 -13.60
C ASN A 816 8.14 -37.81 -12.17
N SER A 817 8.50 -36.95 -11.20
CA SER A 817 8.93 -37.35 -9.85
C SER A 817 7.99 -36.89 -8.74
N CYS A 818 7.24 -35.80 -8.93
CA CYS A 818 6.32 -35.22 -7.94
C CYS A 818 4.84 -35.47 -8.26
N VAL A 819 4.51 -36.37 -9.19
CA VAL A 819 3.12 -36.72 -9.54
C VAL A 819 2.79 -38.13 -9.05
N ASP A 820 1.68 -38.25 -8.31
CA ASP A 820 1.24 -39.49 -7.68
C ASP A 820 0.58 -40.49 -8.68
N ASN A 821 0.22 -41.68 -8.21
CA ASN A 821 -0.42 -42.70 -9.04
C ASN A 821 -1.88 -42.40 -9.42
N THR A 822 -2.51 -41.40 -8.79
CA THR A 822 -3.82 -40.84 -9.17
C THR A 822 -3.73 -39.59 -10.05
N SER A 823 -2.51 -39.11 -10.35
CA SER A 823 -2.17 -37.87 -11.08
C SER A 823 -2.24 -36.57 -10.26
N VAL A 824 -2.31 -36.63 -8.93
CA VAL A 824 -2.17 -35.46 -8.05
C VAL A 824 -0.71 -34.98 -8.06
N LEU A 825 -0.49 -33.67 -8.17
CA LEU A 825 0.81 -33.03 -7.98
C LEU A 825 1.08 -32.85 -6.47
N ALA A 826 2.22 -33.34 -6.01
CA ALA A 826 2.62 -33.37 -4.60
C ALA A 826 3.42 -32.12 -4.17
N SER A 827 3.39 -31.79 -2.87
CA SER A 827 4.22 -30.76 -2.22
C SER A 827 5.72 -30.94 -2.48
N SER A 828 6.24 -32.16 -2.33
CA SER A 828 7.65 -32.51 -2.44
C SER A 828 7.85 -33.96 -2.86
N LEU A 829 9.05 -34.26 -3.35
CA LEU A 829 9.45 -35.64 -3.67
C LEU A 829 9.48 -36.54 -2.43
N GLN A 830 9.91 -35.99 -1.28
CA GLN A 830 10.14 -36.74 -0.04
C GLN A 830 8.81 -37.19 0.59
N GLU A 831 7.79 -36.33 0.60
CA GLU A 831 6.47 -36.65 1.17
C GLU A 831 5.66 -37.58 0.27
N LEU A 832 5.78 -37.43 -1.05
CA LEU A 832 5.23 -38.39 -2.01
C LEU A 832 5.87 -39.78 -1.85
N GLN A 833 7.18 -39.86 -1.56
CA GLN A 833 7.86 -41.12 -1.23
C GLN A 833 7.44 -41.70 0.13
N ALA A 834 7.10 -40.86 1.11
CA ALA A 834 6.53 -41.27 2.38
C ALA A 834 5.06 -41.72 2.25
N GLY A 835 4.33 -41.18 1.27
CA GLY A 835 2.93 -41.47 0.98
C GLY A 835 1.92 -40.75 1.90
N THR A 836 2.31 -39.63 2.51
CA THR A 836 1.48 -38.83 3.45
C THR A 836 2.05 -37.41 3.56
N GLY A 837 1.21 -36.41 3.88
CA GLY A 837 1.67 -35.03 4.06
C GLY A 837 2.15 -34.40 2.76
N TYR A 838 1.45 -34.63 1.65
CA TYR A 838 1.87 -34.18 0.31
C TYR A 838 0.85 -33.34 -0.45
N HIS A 839 -0.24 -32.92 0.22
CA HIS A 839 -1.26 -32.07 -0.36
C HIS A 839 -0.96 -30.61 0.01
N ASP A 840 -0.59 -29.79 -0.97
CA ASP A 840 -0.17 -28.41 -0.75
C ASP A 840 -0.68 -27.50 -1.88
N MET A 841 -1.32 -26.40 -1.51
CA MET A 841 -1.86 -25.41 -2.43
C MET A 841 -0.77 -24.63 -3.18
N ALA A 842 0.46 -24.53 -2.67
CA ALA A 842 1.56 -23.89 -3.39
C ALA A 842 1.87 -24.57 -4.74
N THR A 843 1.48 -25.83 -4.92
CA THR A 843 1.55 -26.55 -6.21
C THR A 843 0.71 -25.89 -7.32
N VAL A 844 -0.20 -24.96 -6.98
CA VAL A 844 -1.07 -24.23 -7.92
C VAL A 844 -0.30 -23.39 -8.94
N GLU A 845 0.90 -22.94 -8.59
CA GLU A 845 1.74 -22.13 -9.49
C GLU A 845 2.25 -22.93 -10.70
N ALA A 846 2.19 -24.27 -10.67
CA ALA A 846 2.39 -25.12 -11.85
C ALA A 846 1.48 -24.73 -13.02
N PHE A 847 0.27 -24.27 -12.70
CA PHE A 847 -0.79 -23.92 -13.63
C PHE A 847 -0.85 -22.41 -13.89
N ASN A 848 -0.52 -21.57 -12.89
CA ASN A 848 -0.44 -20.12 -13.04
C ASN A 848 0.75 -19.68 -13.91
N TRP A 849 1.94 -20.25 -13.69
CA TRP A 849 3.13 -20.04 -14.53
C TRP A 849 3.12 -20.87 -15.83
N LEU A 850 2.03 -21.59 -16.14
CA LEU A 850 1.82 -22.34 -17.38
C LEU A 850 2.95 -23.36 -17.69
N LEU A 851 3.53 -23.93 -16.63
CA LEU A 851 4.57 -24.96 -16.70
C LEU A 851 3.95 -26.35 -16.96
N LEU A 852 2.77 -26.62 -16.37
CA LEU A 852 1.93 -27.78 -16.66
C LEU A 852 0.61 -27.32 -17.32
N ASP A 853 -0.02 -28.22 -18.08
CA ASP A 853 -1.33 -28.00 -18.73
C ASP A 853 -2.45 -27.80 -17.68
N PRO A 854 -3.05 -26.60 -17.54
CA PRO A 854 -4.10 -26.33 -16.56
C PRO A 854 -5.43 -27.02 -16.91
N THR A 855 -5.58 -27.56 -18.12
CA THR A 855 -6.73 -28.36 -18.56
C THR A 855 -6.44 -29.86 -18.57
N GLY A 856 -5.21 -30.26 -18.22
CA GLY A 856 -4.74 -31.63 -18.29
C GLY A 856 -5.19 -32.52 -17.13
N THR A 857 -4.85 -33.82 -17.22
CA THR A 857 -5.18 -34.83 -16.19
C THR A 857 -4.59 -34.49 -14.82
N VAL A 858 -3.35 -33.97 -14.79
CA VAL A 858 -2.66 -33.62 -13.53
C VAL A 858 -3.35 -32.44 -12.86
N ALA A 859 -3.64 -31.37 -13.61
CA ALA A 859 -4.39 -30.23 -13.11
C ALA A 859 -5.77 -30.66 -12.59
N THR A 860 -6.50 -31.46 -13.37
CA THR A 860 -7.82 -31.98 -12.96
C THR A 860 -7.78 -32.73 -11.63
N ALA A 861 -6.85 -33.68 -11.47
CA ALA A 861 -6.70 -34.45 -10.25
C ALA A 861 -6.22 -33.59 -9.06
N THR A 862 -5.32 -32.63 -9.30
CA THR A 862 -4.78 -31.74 -8.26
C THR A 862 -5.84 -30.76 -7.74
N PHE A 863 -6.64 -30.15 -8.62
CA PHE A 863 -7.78 -29.32 -8.19
C PHE A 863 -8.86 -30.13 -7.48
N ASP A 864 -9.12 -31.38 -7.90
CA ASP A 864 -10.07 -32.26 -7.21
C ASP A 864 -9.54 -32.71 -5.83
N MET A 865 -8.22 -32.76 -5.66
CA MET A 865 -7.58 -32.92 -4.34
C MET A 865 -7.75 -31.66 -3.49
N TYR A 866 -7.51 -30.45 -4.01
CA TYR A 866 -7.72 -29.19 -3.26
C TYR A 866 -9.15 -29.10 -2.69
N GLU A 867 -10.17 -29.36 -3.53
CA GLU A 867 -11.58 -29.35 -3.14
C GLU A 867 -11.98 -30.43 -2.12
N SER A 868 -11.22 -31.53 -2.01
CA SER A 868 -11.57 -32.69 -1.16
C SER A 868 -10.68 -32.87 0.07
N ALA A 869 -9.50 -32.25 0.11
CA ALA A 869 -8.54 -32.34 1.21
C ALA A 869 -8.19 -30.99 1.85
N LEU A 870 -8.11 -29.90 1.06
CA LEU A 870 -7.59 -28.60 1.52
C LEU A 870 -8.67 -27.51 1.65
N ARG A 871 -9.91 -27.76 1.24
CA ARG A 871 -11.04 -26.81 1.38
C ARG A 871 -11.36 -26.53 2.86
N VAL A 872 -11.49 -25.26 3.24
CA VAL A 872 -11.78 -24.90 4.63
C VAL A 872 -13.19 -25.27 5.08
N ALA A 873 -13.43 -25.34 6.39
CA ALA A 873 -14.72 -25.75 6.96
C ALA A 873 -15.89 -24.80 6.64
N THR A 874 -15.61 -23.52 6.31
CA THR A 874 -16.61 -22.55 5.81
C THR A 874 -17.02 -22.83 4.36
N GLY A 875 -16.19 -23.56 3.60
CA GLY A 875 -16.37 -23.86 2.18
C GLY A 875 -16.03 -22.73 1.22
N ARG A 876 -15.37 -21.65 1.66
CA ARG A 876 -15.11 -20.44 0.87
C ARG A 876 -13.69 -20.37 0.27
N GLY A 877 -12.67 -20.61 1.08
CA GLY A 877 -11.26 -20.70 0.66
C GLY A 877 -10.58 -22.06 0.90
N TYR A 878 -9.25 -22.08 0.96
CA TYR A 878 -8.43 -23.27 1.22
C TYR A 878 -7.39 -23.06 2.36
N PHE A 879 -7.06 -24.16 3.05
CA PHE A 879 -5.86 -24.30 3.89
C PHE A 879 -4.60 -24.32 3.00
N ARG A 880 -3.41 -24.01 3.55
CA ARG A 880 -2.19 -24.10 2.73
C ARG A 880 -1.79 -25.55 2.40
N ASN A 881 -1.85 -26.47 3.36
CA ASN A 881 -1.42 -27.86 3.16
C ASN A 881 -2.09 -28.85 4.15
N ASP A 882 -1.72 -30.15 4.09
CA ASP A 882 -2.24 -31.21 4.99
C ASP A 882 -1.38 -31.52 6.25
N ASP A 883 -0.40 -30.67 6.61
CA ASP A 883 0.41 -30.84 7.84
C ASP A 883 -0.42 -30.69 9.12
N GLY A 884 -1.47 -29.85 9.08
CA GLY A 884 -2.50 -29.79 10.11
C GLY A 884 -2.13 -29.05 11.41
N GLY A 885 -1.09 -28.22 11.41
CA GLY A 885 -0.84 -27.26 12.48
C GLY A 885 -1.89 -26.13 12.50
N ALA A 886 -1.83 -25.29 13.53
CA ALA A 886 -2.84 -24.24 13.74
C ALA A 886 -2.87 -23.22 12.58
N TYR A 887 -1.69 -22.75 12.18
CA TYR A 887 -1.44 -21.78 11.11
C TYR A 887 -1.72 -22.37 9.72
N ASP A 888 -1.31 -23.62 9.50
CA ASP A 888 -1.48 -24.32 8.23
C ASP A 888 -2.96 -24.50 7.87
N SER A 889 -3.77 -24.68 8.91
CA SER A 889 -5.20 -24.93 8.82
C SER A 889 -6.08 -23.68 8.88
N GLN A 890 -5.54 -22.45 8.84
CA GLN A 890 -6.38 -21.26 8.58
C GLN A 890 -6.66 -21.12 7.07
N GLU A 891 -7.61 -20.25 6.70
CA GLU A 891 -7.96 -19.94 5.31
C GLU A 891 -6.93 -18.96 4.74
N TRP A 892 -6.11 -19.37 3.77
CA TRP A 892 -4.99 -18.57 3.25
C TRP A 892 -5.41 -17.68 2.09
N VAL A 893 -5.48 -16.36 2.32
CA VAL A 893 -6.03 -15.39 1.36
C VAL A 893 -5.20 -15.33 0.07
N PHE A 894 -3.87 -15.36 0.20
CA PHE A 894 -2.95 -15.50 -0.94
C PHE A 894 -3.30 -16.71 -1.81
N VAL A 895 -3.47 -17.87 -1.16
CA VAL A 895 -3.77 -19.15 -1.83
C VAL A 895 -5.09 -19.08 -2.58
N ASP A 896 -6.14 -18.47 -2.01
CA ASP A 896 -7.43 -18.30 -2.69
C ASP A 896 -7.31 -17.43 -3.95
N LEU A 897 -6.57 -16.33 -3.86
CA LEU A 897 -6.30 -15.44 -5.00
C LEU A 897 -5.48 -16.15 -6.10
N ARG A 898 -4.42 -16.88 -5.74
CA ARG A 898 -3.66 -17.71 -6.71
C ARG A 898 -4.51 -18.85 -7.29
N ALA A 899 -5.34 -19.50 -6.49
CA ALA A 899 -6.25 -20.56 -6.92
C ALA A 899 -7.34 -20.06 -7.87
N SER A 900 -7.76 -18.80 -7.76
CA SER A 900 -8.71 -18.20 -8.71
C SER A 900 -8.16 -18.20 -10.16
N ILE A 901 -6.90 -17.81 -10.35
CA ILE A 901 -6.26 -17.75 -11.67
C ILE A 901 -6.18 -19.16 -12.27
N ALA A 902 -5.71 -20.14 -11.50
CA ALA A 902 -5.56 -21.52 -11.96
C ALA A 902 -6.91 -22.17 -12.30
N ASN A 903 -7.93 -21.97 -11.44
CA ASN A 903 -9.30 -22.42 -11.72
C ASN A 903 -9.86 -21.78 -12.99
N ARG A 904 -9.62 -20.47 -13.23
CA ARG A 904 -10.05 -19.77 -14.45
C ARG A 904 -9.35 -20.33 -15.69
N ARG A 905 -8.03 -20.55 -15.65
CA ARG A 905 -7.25 -21.21 -16.73
C ARG A 905 -7.73 -22.64 -17.01
N ALA A 906 -8.23 -23.35 -15.99
CA ALA A 906 -8.81 -24.69 -16.08
C ALA A 906 -10.29 -24.73 -16.55
N GLY A 907 -10.92 -23.57 -16.76
CA GLY A 907 -12.35 -23.47 -17.10
C GLY A 907 -13.30 -23.65 -15.91
N ARG A 908 -12.80 -23.74 -14.67
CA ARG A 908 -13.57 -23.79 -13.42
C ARG A 908 -13.97 -22.37 -12.96
N THR A 909 -14.52 -21.56 -13.87
CA THR A 909 -14.71 -20.11 -13.63
C THR A 909 -15.55 -19.82 -12.40
N ALA A 910 -16.64 -20.56 -12.16
CA ALA A 910 -17.49 -20.35 -11.00
C ALA A 910 -16.78 -20.57 -9.64
N THR A 911 -15.73 -21.40 -9.59
CA THR A 911 -14.85 -21.51 -8.40
C THR A 911 -13.93 -20.29 -8.31
N ALA A 912 -13.35 -19.87 -9.44
CA ALA A 912 -12.48 -18.70 -9.50
C ALA A 912 -13.19 -17.39 -9.13
N ASP A 913 -14.43 -17.21 -9.60
CA ASP A 913 -15.28 -16.06 -9.32
C ASP A 913 -15.62 -16.05 -7.81
N ALA A 914 -16.10 -17.18 -7.25
CA ALA A 914 -16.46 -17.29 -5.84
C ALA A 914 -15.30 -17.07 -4.84
N LEU A 915 -14.05 -17.34 -5.24
CA LEU A 915 -12.86 -17.04 -4.45
C LEU A 915 -12.60 -15.52 -4.39
N VAL A 916 -12.64 -14.84 -5.54
CA VAL A 916 -12.45 -13.39 -5.63
C VAL A 916 -13.61 -12.65 -4.95
N ASP A 917 -14.85 -13.03 -5.23
CA ASP A 917 -16.07 -12.49 -4.60
C ASP A 917 -15.96 -12.52 -3.06
N TRP A 918 -15.41 -13.62 -2.50
CA TRP A 918 -15.28 -13.79 -1.06
C TRP A 918 -14.19 -12.90 -0.45
N VAL A 919 -12.99 -12.86 -1.05
CA VAL A 919 -11.91 -11.98 -0.58
C VAL A 919 -12.33 -10.51 -0.72
N SER A 920 -13.00 -10.14 -1.81
CA SER A 920 -13.55 -8.79 -2.01
C SER A 920 -14.59 -8.41 -0.96
N ALA A 921 -15.52 -9.31 -0.63
CA ALA A 921 -16.52 -9.08 0.42
C ALA A 921 -15.88 -8.82 1.79
N GLN A 922 -14.84 -9.59 2.14
CA GLN A 922 -14.10 -9.44 3.40
C GLN A 922 -13.25 -8.18 3.44
N ALA A 923 -12.56 -7.86 2.35
CA ALA A 923 -11.75 -6.64 2.27
C ALA A 923 -12.64 -5.39 2.42
N LEU A 924 -13.76 -5.30 1.70
CA LEU A 924 -14.66 -4.14 1.75
C LEU A 924 -15.08 -3.76 3.18
N VAL A 925 -15.42 -4.74 4.01
CA VAL A 925 -15.85 -4.53 5.42
C VAL A 925 -14.68 -4.44 6.42
N ASN A 926 -13.45 -4.68 5.97
CA ASN A 926 -12.20 -4.48 6.72
C ASN A 926 -11.37 -3.37 6.05
N TYR A 927 -12.01 -2.22 5.83
CA TYR A 927 -11.42 -0.98 5.29
C TYR A 927 -10.74 -1.08 3.90
N ASN A 928 -11.14 -2.07 3.09
CA ASN A 928 -10.53 -2.44 1.81
C ASN A 928 -9.10 -3.00 1.94
N LEU A 929 -8.72 -3.44 3.14
CA LEU A 929 -7.43 -4.08 3.44
C LEU A 929 -7.54 -5.61 3.30
N ILE A 930 -6.45 -6.24 2.86
CA ILE A 930 -6.40 -7.68 2.55
C ILE A 930 -5.51 -8.38 3.59
N ALA A 931 -6.05 -9.38 4.26
CA ALA A 931 -5.37 -10.16 5.30
C ALA A 931 -4.38 -11.19 4.72
N GLU A 932 -3.51 -11.71 5.58
CA GLU A 932 -2.78 -12.95 5.36
C GLU A 932 -3.75 -14.15 5.41
N LEU A 933 -4.57 -14.22 6.46
CA LEU A 933 -5.45 -15.35 6.77
C LEU A 933 -6.88 -14.90 7.11
N PHE A 934 -7.84 -15.81 6.98
CA PHE A 934 -9.09 -15.79 7.75
C PHE A 934 -9.16 -17.04 8.67
N ASP A 935 -9.69 -16.92 9.88
CA ASP A 935 -9.89 -18.10 10.74
C ASP A 935 -10.94 -19.06 10.14
N LYS A 936 -10.60 -20.35 10.12
CA LYS A 936 -11.40 -21.42 9.49
C LYS A 936 -12.81 -21.65 10.07
N ASN A 937 -13.16 -21.05 11.20
CA ASN A 937 -14.40 -21.29 11.94
C ASN A 937 -15.39 -20.11 11.81
N ASN A 938 -14.92 -18.88 12.02
CA ASN A 938 -15.72 -17.65 11.98
C ASN A 938 -15.39 -16.73 10.79
N SER A 939 -14.19 -16.85 10.21
CA SER A 939 -13.62 -15.96 9.21
C SER A 939 -13.34 -14.53 9.71
N ASP A 940 -12.92 -14.40 10.96
CA ASP A 940 -12.22 -13.19 11.43
C ASP A 940 -10.87 -13.11 10.69
N CYS A 941 -10.35 -11.90 10.41
CA CYS A 941 -8.99 -11.72 9.89
C CYS A 941 -7.96 -12.21 10.92
N ASP A 942 -6.99 -13.01 10.45
CA ASP A 942 -5.91 -13.60 11.25
C ASP A 942 -4.57 -13.44 10.51
N GLY A 943 -3.45 -13.65 11.21
CA GLY A 943 -2.12 -13.31 10.71
C GLY A 943 -1.91 -11.78 10.61
N SER A 944 -1.09 -11.34 9.65
CA SER A 944 -0.84 -9.90 9.41
C SER A 944 -1.85 -9.28 8.44
N ILE A 945 -2.18 -8.00 8.63
CA ILE A 945 -3.04 -7.20 7.75
C ILE A 945 -2.66 -5.71 7.85
N PRO A 946 -2.55 -4.96 6.74
CA PRO A 946 -2.61 -5.42 5.35
C PRO A 946 -1.35 -6.18 4.93
N MET A 947 -1.54 -7.28 4.19
CA MET A 947 -0.47 -7.92 3.42
C MET A 947 -0.25 -7.18 2.11
N VAL A 948 1.01 -6.94 1.78
CA VAL A 948 1.44 -6.15 0.62
C VAL A 948 1.63 -7.06 -0.59
N GLY A 949 2.59 -7.98 -0.56
CA GLY A 949 2.85 -8.92 -1.65
C GLY A 949 1.78 -9.99 -1.78
N PHE A 950 1.62 -10.79 -0.72
CA PHE A 950 0.63 -11.88 -0.64
C PHE A 950 -0.84 -11.41 -0.55
N GLY A 951 -1.08 -10.13 -0.24
CA GLY A 951 -2.42 -9.53 -0.22
C GLY A 951 -2.68 -8.66 -1.45
N ALA A 952 -2.37 -7.36 -1.34
CA ALA A 952 -2.63 -6.35 -2.38
C ALA A 952 -2.06 -6.72 -3.77
N GLY A 953 -0.81 -7.19 -3.84
CA GLY A 953 -0.16 -7.64 -5.06
C GLY A 953 -0.87 -8.85 -5.67
N ALA A 954 -1.09 -9.91 -4.88
CA ALA A 954 -1.80 -11.11 -5.32
C ALA A 954 -3.23 -10.80 -5.82
N TYR A 955 -3.94 -9.85 -5.20
CA TYR A 955 -5.29 -9.42 -5.59
C TYR A 955 -5.29 -8.68 -6.94
N ILE A 956 -4.36 -7.73 -7.12
CA ILE A 956 -4.16 -7.02 -8.40
C ILE A 956 -3.82 -8.02 -9.52
N ILE A 957 -2.97 -9.03 -9.27
CA ILE A 957 -2.65 -10.05 -10.27
C ILE A 957 -3.85 -10.93 -10.59
N ALA A 958 -4.66 -11.32 -9.60
CA ALA A 958 -5.85 -12.14 -9.79
C ALA A 958 -6.93 -11.43 -10.63
N LEU A 959 -7.15 -10.14 -10.39
CA LEU A 959 -8.05 -9.31 -11.20
C LEU A 959 -7.46 -9.00 -12.58
N HIS A 960 -6.16 -8.71 -12.70
CA HIS A 960 -5.52 -8.45 -13.99
C HIS A 960 -5.60 -9.67 -14.91
N GLU A 961 -5.34 -10.88 -14.43
CA GLU A 961 -5.49 -12.13 -15.21
C GLU A 961 -6.96 -12.55 -15.43
N ARG A 962 -7.94 -11.88 -14.81
CA ARG A 962 -9.36 -12.04 -15.15
C ARG A 962 -9.74 -11.19 -16.36
N GLU A 963 -9.42 -9.89 -16.33
CA GLU A 963 -9.80 -8.95 -17.39
C GLU A 963 -8.85 -9.00 -18.60
N ASN A 964 -7.56 -9.22 -18.36
CA ASN A 964 -6.49 -9.31 -19.37
C ASN A 964 -5.80 -10.69 -19.31
N PRO A 965 -6.53 -11.80 -19.57
CA PRO A 965 -6.01 -13.16 -19.37
C PRO A 965 -4.82 -13.47 -20.28
N SER A 966 -3.69 -13.83 -19.70
CA SER A 966 -2.51 -14.31 -20.44
C SER A 966 -2.86 -15.57 -21.23
N ALA A 967 -2.30 -15.68 -22.43
CA ALA A 967 -2.57 -16.78 -23.35
C ALA A 967 -2.27 -18.14 -22.70
N ASN A 968 -3.28 -19.03 -22.63
CA ASN A 968 -3.15 -20.37 -22.09
C ASN A 968 -2.36 -21.29 -23.04
N ALA A 969 -1.03 -21.15 -22.99
CA ALA A 969 -0.05 -21.87 -23.78
C ALA A 969 1.17 -22.22 -22.88
N PRO A 970 1.94 -23.27 -23.21
CA PRO A 970 3.13 -23.63 -22.43
C PRO A 970 4.11 -22.45 -22.35
N PHE A 971 4.50 -22.03 -21.14
CA PHE A 971 5.48 -20.94 -20.98
C PHE A 971 6.88 -21.38 -21.38
N CYS A 972 7.30 -22.57 -20.92
CA CYS A 972 8.62 -23.11 -21.19
C CYS A 972 8.56 -24.53 -21.75
N GLY A 973 9.03 -24.72 -22.98
CA GLY A 973 8.94 -26.00 -23.71
C GLY A 973 7.53 -26.31 -24.22
N GLY A 974 7.20 -27.58 -24.41
CA GLY A 974 5.82 -28.06 -24.66
C GLY A 974 5.39 -29.01 -23.54
N TRP A 975 4.13 -28.93 -23.10
CA TRP A 975 3.63 -29.50 -21.83
C TRP A 975 4.07 -30.94 -21.52
#